data_AF-A0A225AV88-F1
#
_entry.id   AF-A0A225AV88-F1
#
_cell.length_a   1.000
_cell.length_b   1.000
_cell.length_c   1.000
_cell.angle_alpha   90.00
_cell.angle_beta   90.00
_cell.angle_gamma   90.00
#
_symmetry.space_group_name_H-M   'P 1'
#
loop_
_entity.id
_entity.type
_entity.pdbx_description
1 polymer ?
#
loop_
_entity_poly.entity_id
_entity_poly.type
_entity_poly.pdbx_seq_one_letter_code
_entity_poly.pdbx_strand_id
1 'polypeptide(L)'
;MASLVQEVDSLDIQVIIDNELDPISPAAPDTVQMTGGSMGHVAMSAPRLQPGSRGDAVKELRMDHLCCSAHGLSIMVWLTSIGGEQTATRGDVKRTVLFDTGPEEDVWERNANRLKADVAQVDLIMLSHWHRDHSGGMLKAIKTINQAKQDKAGKGGNVTVDLHPSRPDYRGFLMGDKIISLEADPCFEEITDLGATLSLNDEAHTVLEDMFLISGEIPRETSYEHGVKFGMRYDKADGDWFSDEKIADERFLACNLKGIYISVSLSTAGSPKLTRHPTGKGIVLFTGCSHAGVVNTSRHALKLLNNGGETKVPLHAVVGGYHLATPHDSKQIEPTVKDLKTLDPAVLMPGHCTGWRAKFAIEQHMPGRLVPCTVGTKYLKRQPAMAAAPARAPSLWRFARCPRQPTFTQLRQRRFVHPHEFRPLVPPSPSSLGKATPAKTYPRTRKWLRRLFYVSLATGAIFVVDRQFYASSLTRTTRTFGLGLLVAVDYKINFRPNPPFAASIAAVHQRNAERLSDLLRHNGGLYLKIGQAIAMQSAILPPEFQKMFSRMFDDAPQNSWKDVEKVIKEDFGKSVEDVFGVSFTGDPTKGVMERKARASASVAQVHWARLADGREVAIKIQKREIAAQVEWDLWAFKIVSYIYSKWFDIPFYNLVPFVSERLFLETDFENEAKNGEQMAEFVANEPRLRNRVYIPKVYHELSSKRVMTAEWIEGVRLWDKEALTRPWKGGWHEGSPGSHGTPLDPPDKKLPSREELARKSVASLKIKPERTHWKGWKERGGLGLSLKDVMTTMVDLFSAQMFLWGWVHCDPHPGNIFVRRKPNGKPEIVLIDHGLYIQMTPKFRRQYATFWKALLTLDNKTLKDVVGQWGVNNPDIFASATLMRPYRGGNLSTQKGLEKLSKEERQNRSYEMQQAARKAIREILGDETKWPRELIFIGRNLRIVQGNNQFLGSPVNRLKITATWASRALAESPDMPLSERIRNYAGHVVFRLVLFTSDVVFYFTKIRQMLGLGGGMEDDIEKQMKVMAKDMGVELDQDLFQG
;
A
#
# COMPACT_ATOMS: atom_id res chain seq x y z
N MET A 1 30.77 -38.70 23.47
CA MET A 1 30.62 -39.49 22.23
C MET A 1 29.18 -39.32 21.78
N ALA A 2 28.92 -38.53 20.74
CA ALA A 2 27.56 -38.39 20.22
C ALA A 2 27.14 -39.72 19.58
N SER A 3 26.03 -40.30 20.05
CA SER A 3 25.37 -41.43 19.38
C SER A 3 25.12 -41.06 17.93
N LEU A 4 25.33 -42.01 17.01
CA LEU A 4 25.00 -41.81 15.59
C LEU A 4 23.52 -41.46 15.49
N VAL A 5 23.20 -40.27 14.98
CA VAL A 5 21.83 -39.87 14.65
C VAL A 5 21.22 -40.90 13.71
N GLN A 6 20.04 -41.39 14.06
CA GLN A 6 19.34 -42.40 13.29
C GLN A 6 18.90 -41.83 11.93
N GLU A 7 19.05 -42.61 10.87
CA GLU A 7 18.49 -42.27 9.56
C GLU A 7 16.97 -42.37 9.55
N VAL A 8 16.29 -41.32 9.07
CA VAL A 8 14.82 -41.23 9.01
C VAL A 8 14.29 -41.33 7.58
N ASP A 9 13.09 -41.88 7.41
CA ASP A 9 12.51 -42.21 6.09
C ASP A 9 11.82 -41.01 5.42
N SER A 10 11.19 -40.16 6.23
CA SER A 10 10.49 -38.96 5.76
C SER A 10 10.66 -37.79 6.71
N LEU A 11 10.74 -36.59 6.13
CA LEU A 11 10.73 -35.31 6.81
C LEU A 11 9.62 -34.45 6.21
N ASP A 12 8.78 -33.89 7.07
CA ASP A 12 7.83 -32.86 6.72
C ASP A 12 8.15 -31.58 7.50
N ILE A 13 8.05 -30.44 6.82
CA ILE A 13 8.32 -29.11 7.38
C ILE A 13 7.08 -28.25 7.18
N GLN A 14 6.57 -27.65 8.26
CA GLN A 14 5.50 -26.65 8.21
C GLN A 14 5.96 -25.36 8.88
N VAL A 15 6.06 -24.30 8.09
CA VAL A 15 6.45 -22.97 8.57
C VAL A 15 5.25 -22.28 9.20
N ILE A 16 5.31 -22.03 10.51
CA ILE A 16 4.26 -21.35 11.29
C ILE A 16 4.51 -19.84 11.31
N ILE A 17 5.76 -19.42 11.45
CA ILE A 17 6.19 -18.02 11.38
C ILE A 17 7.46 -17.96 10.55
N ASP A 18 7.37 -17.20 9.46
CA ASP A 18 8.48 -16.65 8.67
C ASP A 18 7.82 -15.69 7.66
N ASN A 19 7.05 -14.72 8.19
CA ASN A 19 6.34 -13.78 7.33
C ASN A 19 7.38 -12.82 6.78
N GLU A 20 7.73 -12.95 5.51
CA GLU A 20 8.82 -12.20 4.88
C GLU A 20 8.58 -10.67 4.91
N LEU A 21 9.09 -10.05 5.98
CA LEU A 21 9.43 -8.64 6.08
C LEU A 21 10.96 -8.59 6.12
N ASP A 22 11.58 -7.72 5.33
CA ASP A 22 13.00 -7.44 5.43
C ASP A 22 13.21 -6.06 6.10
N PRO A 23 13.06 -5.96 7.45
CA PRO A 23 13.22 -4.70 8.17
C PRO A 23 14.70 -4.36 8.45
N ILE A 24 15.63 -5.25 8.09
CA ILE A 24 17.05 -5.16 8.43
C ILE A 24 17.87 -4.67 7.25
N SER A 25 17.56 -5.13 6.02
CA SER A 25 18.27 -4.68 4.82
C SER A 25 18.16 -3.18 4.63
N PRO A 26 19.27 -2.43 4.65
CA PRO A 26 19.23 -1.00 4.40
C PRO A 26 18.87 -0.71 2.94
N ALA A 27 18.11 0.36 2.70
CA ALA A 27 18.06 1.01 1.39
C ALA A 27 19.35 1.82 1.16
N ALA A 28 19.72 2.04 -0.10
CA ALA A 28 20.84 2.95 -0.38
C ALA A 28 20.48 4.38 0.08
N PRO A 29 21.43 5.14 0.67
CA PRO A 29 21.17 6.52 1.06
C PRO A 29 20.56 7.32 -0.10
N ASP A 30 19.60 8.19 0.22
CA ASP A 30 18.95 9.11 -0.72
C ASP A 30 18.16 8.47 -1.89
N THR A 31 17.90 7.15 -1.84
CA THR A 31 17.10 6.48 -2.88
C THR A 31 15.60 6.45 -2.55
N VAL A 32 15.25 5.98 -1.36
CA VAL A 32 13.87 5.87 -0.86
C VAL A 32 13.85 6.16 0.63
N GLN A 33 12.87 6.92 1.10
CA GLN A 33 12.64 7.11 2.54
C GLN A 33 11.83 5.91 3.05
N MET A 34 12.45 5.03 3.83
CA MET A 34 11.73 3.92 4.47
C MET A 34 10.99 4.41 5.71
N THR A 35 9.76 4.91 5.54
CA THR A 35 8.90 5.30 6.66
C THR A 35 8.09 4.12 7.16
N GLY A 36 8.22 3.75 8.44
CA GLY A 36 7.26 2.86 9.13
C GLY A 36 7.52 1.35 9.08
N GLY A 37 8.78 0.88 9.07
CA GLY A 37 9.01 -0.57 9.15
C GLY A 37 10.45 -1.10 9.22
N SER A 38 11.49 -0.27 9.18
CA SER A 38 12.85 -0.77 9.44
C SER A 38 13.07 -0.94 10.94
N MET A 39 13.81 -1.98 11.33
CA MET A 39 14.04 -2.32 12.74
C MET A 39 14.71 -1.16 13.48
N GLY A 40 15.65 -0.46 12.82
CA GLY A 40 16.29 0.75 13.35
C GLY A 40 15.32 1.93 13.52
N HIS A 41 14.34 2.11 12.63
CA HIS A 41 13.35 3.19 12.78
C HIS A 41 12.38 2.92 13.92
N VAL A 42 11.94 1.67 14.09
CA VAL A 42 11.07 1.27 15.21
C VAL A 42 11.81 1.43 16.53
N ALA A 43 13.06 0.96 16.60
CA ALA A 43 13.94 1.14 17.75
C ALA A 43 14.09 2.62 18.14
N MET A 44 14.33 3.51 17.16
CA MET A 44 14.51 4.94 17.43
C MET A 44 13.21 5.68 17.72
N SER A 45 12.07 5.17 17.25
CA SER A 45 10.74 5.77 17.50
C SER A 45 10.09 5.28 18.79
N ALA A 46 10.61 4.21 19.41
CA ALA A 46 10.10 3.67 20.66
C ALA A 46 10.11 4.72 21.80
N PRO A 47 9.14 4.67 22.74
CA PRO A 47 9.16 5.49 23.94
C PRO A 47 10.49 5.36 24.71
N ARG A 48 10.89 6.42 25.42
CA ARG A 48 12.06 6.33 26.30
C ARG A 48 11.75 5.46 27.51
N LEU A 49 12.69 4.60 27.88
CA LEU A 49 12.63 3.84 29.13
C LEU A 49 12.75 4.79 30.33
N GLN A 50 12.17 4.40 31.46
CA GLN A 50 12.38 5.11 32.72
C GLN A 50 13.87 5.05 33.10
N PRO A 51 14.50 6.17 33.50
CA PRO A 51 15.90 6.20 33.87
C PRO A 51 16.23 5.18 34.96
N GLY A 52 17.30 4.42 34.78
CA GLY A 52 17.78 3.42 35.74
C GLY A 52 16.98 2.11 35.78
N SER A 53 15.98 1.92 34.91
CA SER A 53 15.20 0.67 34.91
C SER A 53 16.00 -0.54 34.39
N ARG A 54 16.95 -0.33 33.47
CA ARG A 54 17.80 -1.35 32.82
C ARG A 54 19.18 -0.79 32.46
N GLY A 55 19.90 -0.25 33.45
CA GLY A 55 21.19 0.42 33.24
C GLY A 55 21.10 1.58 32.24
N ASP A 56 22.03 1.60 31.28
CA ASP A 56 22.18 2.64 30.26
C ASP A 56 21.22 2.52 29.05
N ALA A 57 20.31 1.55 29.06
CA ALA A 57 19.33 1.40 27.98
C ALA A 57 18.34 2.57 27.93
N VAL A 58 18.23 3.22 26.77
CA VAL A 58 17.41 4.44 26.61
C VAL A 58 16.01 4.15 26.07
N LYS A 59 15.82 3.04 25.37
CA LYS A 59 14.60 2.66 24.64
C LYS A 59 14.44 1.13 24.59
N GLU A 60 13.21 0.68 24.41
CA GLU A 60 12.87 -0.74 24.21
C GLU A 60 12.27 -0.96 22.82
N LEU A 61 12.86 -1.87 22.03
CA LEU A 61 12.30 -2.36 20.78
C LEU A 61 11.33 -3.51 21.11
N ARG A 62 10.05 -3.27 20.88
CA ARG A 62 8.99 -4.26 21.05
C ARG A 62 8.61 -4.89 19.71
N MET A 63 8.51 -6.22 19.66
CA MET A 63 8.26 -6.92 18.41
C MET A 63 6.85 -6.67 17.87
N ASP A 64 5.89 -6.41 18.76
CA ASP A 64 4.50 -6.03 18.43
C ASP A 64 4.37 -4.64 17.76
N HIS A 65 5.46 -3.87 17.69
CA HIS A 65 5.54 -2.64 16.92
C HIS A 65 6.07 -2.84 15.49
N LEU A 66 6.55 -4.04 15.13
CA LEU A 66 6.87 -4.40 13.76
C LEU A 66 5.58 -4.74 12.99
N CYS A 67 5.61 -4.65 11.65
CA CYS A 67 4.43 -4.91 10.81
C CYS A 67 3.90 -6.35 10.98
N CYS A 68 2.61 -6.58 10.70
CA CYS A 68 1.92 -7.88 10.84
C CYS A 68 2.61 -9.08 10.14
N SER A 69 3.50 -8.83 9.17
CA SER A 69 4.53 -9.79 8.78
C SER A 69 5.64 -9.81 9.82
N ALA A 70 5.38 -10.45 10.97
CA ALA A 70 6.30 -10.45 12.10
C ALA A 70 7.66 -11.04 11.70
N HIS A 71 8.74 -10.34 12.06
CA HIS A 71 10.11 -10.79 11.91
C HIS A 71 10.42 -11.82 12.99
N GLY A 72 10.85 -13.02 12.60
CA GLY A 72 11.18 -14.12 13.51
C GLY A 72 10.87 -15.48 12.89
N LEU A 73 11.08 -16.55 13.66
CA LEU A 73 10.98 -17.92 13.14
C LEU A 73 10.19 -18.84 14.06
N SER A 74 9.34 -19.67 13.46
CA SER A 74 8.77 -20.84 14.11
C SER A 74 8.44 -21.91 13.06
N ILE A 75 9.07 -23.07 13.18
CA ILE A 75 8.93 -24.18 12.24
C ILE A 75 8.51 -25.43 12.99
N MET A 76 7.41 -26.05 12.56
CA MET A 76 7.02 -27.36 13.04
C MET A 76 7.64 -28.43 12.12
N VAL A 77 8.51 -29.26 12.68
CA VAL A 77 9.28 -30.28 11.98
C VAL A 77 8.86 -31.64 12.51
N TRP A 78 8.49 -32.58 11.65
CA TRP A 78 8.26 -33.96 12.10
C TRP A 78 8.85 -35.00 11.17
N LEU A 79 9.33 -36.07 11.80
CA LEU A 79 9.98 -37.20 11.16
C LEU A 79 9.13 -38.44 11.33
N THR A 80 9.20 -39.32 10.34
CA THR A 80 8.63 -40.67 10.42
C THR A 80 9.75 -41.67 10.15
N SER A 81 9.92 -42.62 11.07
CA SER A 81 10.78 -43.78 10.91
C SER A 81 9.92 -45.03 10.76
N ILE A 82 10.12 -45.78 9.69
CA ILE A 82 9.46 -47.05 9.38
C ILE A 82 10.43 -48.16 9.78
N GLY A 83 10.02 -49.02 10.72
CA GLY A 83 10.83 -50.14 11.18
C GLY A 83 11.15 -51.10 10.01
N GLY A 84 12.43 -51.31 9.73
CA GLY A 84 12.88 -52.31 8.77
C GLY A 84 12.59 -53.73 9.24
N GLU A 85 12.26 -54.62 8.31
CA GLU A 85 12.11 -56.07 8.53
C GLU A 85 13.42 -56.69 9.04
N GLN A 86 13.71 -56.59 10.34
CA GLN A 86 14.61 -57.48 11.08
C GLN A 86 14.62 -57.19 12.58
N THR A 87 13.44 -57.09 13.19
CA THR A 87 13.14 -57.51 14.58
C THR A 87 11.67 -57.21 14.82
N ALA A 88 10.91 -58.22 15.22
CA ALA A 88 9.49 -58.07 15.51
C ALA A 88 9.29 -57.14 16.73
N THR A 89 9.13 -55.83 16.52
CA THR A 89 8.47 -54.91 17.47
C THR A 89 8.13 -53.54 16.82
N ARG A 90 6.83 -53.23 16.83
CA ARG A 90 6.16 -51.90 16.88
C ARG A 90 6.52 -50.80 15.86
N GLY A 91 5.65 -50.66 14.85
CA GLY A 91 4.94 -49.43 14.44
C GLY A 91 5.73 -48.22 13.93
N ASP A 92 5.22 -47.55 12.89
CA ASP A 92 5.76 -46.26 12.42
C ASP A 92 5.88 -45.25 13.58
N VAL A 93 7.10 -44.85 13.93
CA VAL A 93 7.35 -43.87 15.00
C VAL A 93 7.39 -42.49 14.38
N LYS A 94 6.45 -41.63 14.78
CA LYS A 94 6.37 -40.24 14.33
C LYS A 94 6.72 -39.30 15.48
N ARG A 95 7.73 -38.45 15.27
CA ARG A 95 8.24 -37.49 16.26
C ARG A 95 8.22 -36.07 15.73
N THR A 96 7.79 -35.12 16.57
CA THR A 96 7.61 -33.72 16.16
C THR A 96 8.33 -32.74 17.09
N VAL A 97 9.13 -31.87 16.49
CA VAL A 97 9.81 -30.75 17.14
C VAL A 97 9.15 -29.44 16.68
N LEU A 98 8.88 -28.54 17.61
CA LEU A 98 8.63 -27.13 17.31
C LEU A 98 9.97 -26.38 17.48
N PHE A 99 10.59 -26.04 16.36
CA PHE A 99 11.84 -25.28 16.30
C PHE A 99 11.50 -23.79 16.31
N ASP A 100 11.86 -23.13 17.41
CA ASP A 100 11.50 -21.75 17.75
C ASP A 100 9.99 -21.46 17.79
N THR A 101 9.63 -20.34 18.40
CA THR A 101 8.25 -19.97 18.73
C THR A 101 7.84 -18.60 18.19
N GLY A 102 8.75 -17.95 17.46
CA GLY A 102 8.54 -16.66 16.84
C GLY A 102 8.49 -15.49 17.84
N PRO A 103 8.18 -14.28 17.34
CA PRO A 103 8.34 -13.03 18.09
C PRO A 103 7.21 -12.74 19.08
N GLU A 104 6.02 -13.28 18.86
CA GLU A 104 4.79 -12.86 19.55
C GLU A 104 3.80 -14.01 19.72
N GLU A 105 3.18 -14.06 20.89
CA GLU A 105 2.14 -15.04 21.24
C GLU A 105 0.93 -15.03 20.30
N ASP A 106 0.40 -13.83 20.02
CA ASP A 106 -0.82 -13.65 19.22
C ASP A 106 -0.60 -14.04 17.75
N VAL A 107 0.60 -13.78 17.21
CA VAL A 107 0.96 -14.15 15.84
C VAL A 107 1.10 -15.65 15.73
N TRP A 108 1.78 -16.28 16.71
CA TRP A 108 1.93 -17.73 16.74
C TRP A 108 0.60 -18.45 16.83
N GLU A 109 -0.26 -18.08 17.79
CA GLU A 109 -1.58 -18.69 17.97
C GLU A 109 -2.46 -18.50 16.72
N ARG A 110 -2.46 -17.30 16.14
CA ARG A 110 -3.22 -17.00 14.92
C ARG A 110 -2.76 -17.86 13.74
N ASN A 111 -1.46 -17.99 13.54
CA ASN A 111 -0.92 -18.77 12.42
C ASN A 111 -1.14 -20.27 12.64
N ALA A 112 -0.84 -20.80 13.83
CA ALA A 112 -1.10 -22.20 14.17
C ALA A 112 -2.57 -22.59 13.94
N ASN A 113 -3.51 -21.73 14.37
CA ASN A 113 -4.95 -21.94 14.17
C ASN A 113 -5.37 -21.87 12.70
N ARG A 114 -4.88 -20.88 11.94
CA ARG A 114 -5.23 -20.71 10.50
C ARG A 114 -4.66 -21.83 9.64
N LEU A 115 -3.46 -22.27 9.95
CA LEU A 115 -2.79 -23.39 9.28
C LEU A 115 -3.33 -24.75 9.71
N LYS A 116 -4.20 -24.77 10.72
CA LYS A 116 -4.73 -26.00 11.35
C LYS A 116 -3.58 -26.93 11.75
N ALA A 117 -2.52 -26.35 12.32
CA ALA A 117 -1.36 -27.10 12.78
C ALA A 117 -1.79 -28.08 13.87
N ASP A 118 -1.39 -29.36 13.74
CA ASP A 118 -1.69 -30.36 14.75
C ASP A 118 -0.72 -30.26 15.93
N VAL A 119 -0.88 -29.20 16.73
CA VAL A 119 0.02 -28.87 17.85
C VAL A 119 0.05 -29.93 18.96
N ALA A 120 -0.96 -30.80 19.04
CA ALA A 120 -0.99 -31.90 20.01
C ALA A 120 0.10 -32.96 19.75
N GLN A 121 0.63 -33.02 18.52
CA GLN A 121 1.66 -33.99 18.15
C GLN A 121 3.09 -33.53 18.54
N VAL A 122 3.28 -32.26 18.93
CA VAL A 122 4.59 -31.70 19.30
C VAL A 122 5.12 -32.41 20.54
N ASP A 123 6.24 -33.12 20.40
CA ASP A 123 6.88 -33.85 21.50
C ASP A 123 7.89 -32.97 22.23
N LEU A 124 8.61 -32.10 21.49
CA LEU A 124 9.66 -31.21 21.99
C LEU A 124 9.53 -29.80 21.40
N ILE A 125 9.73 -28.77 22.21
CA ILE A 125 10.02 -27.41 21.74
C ILE A 125 11.52 -27.19 21.89
N MET A 126 12.20 -26.76 20.83
CA MET A 126 13.61 -26.38 20.88
C MET A 126 13.73 -24.89 20.61
N LEU A 127 14.42 -24.17 21.48
CA LEU A 127 14.85 -22.80 21.21
C LEU A 127 16.28 -22.82 20.64
N SER A 128 16.47 -22.21 19.48
CA SER A 128 17.78 -22.09 18.83
C SER A 128 18.73 -21.22 19.64
N HIS A 129 18.26 -20.07 20.14
CA HIS A 129 18.98 -19.15 21.02
C HIS A 129 18.01 -18.18 21.69
N TRP A 130 18.47 -17.51 22.75
CA TRP A 130 17.69 -16.51 23.46
C TRP A 130 17.60 -15.21 22.68
N HIS A 131 16.62 -15.06 21.83
CA HIS A 131 16.35 -13.78 21.20
C HIS A 131 14.85 -13.65 20.98
N ARG A 132 14.33 -12.43 21.18
CA ARG A 132 12.89 -12.21 21.33
C ARG A 132 12.08 -12.66 20.11
N ASP A 133 12.65 -12.57 18.91
CA ASP A 133 12.03 -13.01 17.65
C ASP A 133 11.95 -14.54 17.48
N HIS A 134 12.56 -15.31 18.38
CA HIS A 134 12.50 -16.78 18.45
C HIS A 134 11.74 -17.27 19.69
N SER A 135 11.80 -16.54 20.80
CA SER A 135 11.27 -16.96 22.11
C SER A 135 9.90 -16.34 22.47
N GLY A 136 9.51 -15.24 21.83
CA GLY A 136 8.39 -14.41 22.28
C GLY A 136 7.02 -15.09 22.24
N GLY A 137 6.83 -16.11 21.39
CA GLY A 137 5.61 -16.92 21.34
C GLY A 137 5.57 -18.12 22.29
N MET A 138 6.62 -18.38 23.07
CA MET A 138 6.83 -19.66 23.76
C MET A 138 5.78 -19.98 24.81
N LEU A 139 5.41 -19.03 25.66
CA LEU A 139 4.43 -19.24 26.74
C LEU A 139 3.07 -19.64 26.17
N LYS A 140 2.60 -18.95 25.12
CA LYS A 140 1.38 -19.32 24.40
C LYS A 140 1.52 -20.71 23.75
N ALA A 141 2.64 -21.00 23.10
CA ALA A 141 2.87 -22.30 22.46
C ALA A 141 2.77 -23.46 23.47
N ILE A 142 3.44 -23.36 24.61
CA ILE A 142 3.39 -24.36 25.69
C ILE A 142 1.94 -24.57 26.15
N LYS A 143 1.24 -23.48 26.48
CA LYS A 143 -0.15 -23.52 26.94
C LYS A 143 -1.07 -24.21 25.93
N THR A 144 -0.97 -23.84 24.66
CA THR A 144 -1.80 -24.41 23.59
C THR A 144 -1.46 -25.88 23.32
N ILE A 145 -0.17 -26.26 23.33
CA ILE A 145 0.26 -27.65 23.12
C ILE A 145 -0.20 -28.54 24.28
N ASN A 146 0.05 -28.13 25.52
CA ASN A 146 -0.36 -28.88 26.71
C ASN A 146 -1.89 -29.06 26.75
N GLN A 147 -2.65 -28.01 26.45
CA GLN A 147 -4.11 -28.09 26.36
C GLN A 147 -4.56 -29.05 25.24
N ALA A 148 -3.96 -28.99 24.05
CA ALA A 148 -4.31 -29.86 22.94
C ALA A 148 -3.95 -31.34 23.20
N LYS A 149 -2.86 -31.61 23.94
CA LYS A 149 -2.48 -32.96 24.40
C LYS A 149 -3.49 -33.53 25.40
N GLN A 150 -3.98 -32.69 26.33
CA GLN A 150 -5.02 -33.06 27.27
C GLN A 150 -6.34 -33.40 26.55
N ASP A 151 -6.75 -32.56 25.59
CA ASP A 151 -8.02 -32.72 24.86
C ASP A 151 -8.06 -33.98 23.96
N LYS A 152 -6.92 -34.41 23.40
CA LYS A 152 -6.83 -35.61 22.56
C LYS A 152 -6.71 -36.94 23.33
N ALA A 153 -6.66 -36.90 24.67
CA ALA A 153 -6.71 -38.04 25.61
C ALA A 153 -6.02 -39.34 25.16
N GLY A 154 -4.71 -39.41 25.41
CA GLY A 154 -3.90 -40.64 25.33
C GLY A 154 -2.39 -40.41 25.50
N LYS A 155 -1.89 -39.22 25.13
CA LYS A 155 -0.53 -38.74 25.45
C LYS A 155 -0.59 -37.88 26.71
N GLY A 156 -0.70 -38.51 27.88
CA GLY A 156 -0.53 -37.82 29.16
C GLY A 156 0.94 -37.45 29.32
N GLY A 157 1.29 -36.19 29.06
CA GLY A 157 2.65 -35.70 29.19
C GLY A 157 2.76 -34.23 28.85
N ASN A 158 3.40 -33.49 29.75
CA ASN A 158 3.81 -32.11 29.55
C ASN A 158 4.79 -32.04 28.36
N VAL A 159 4.73 -30.98 27.56
CA VAL A 159 5.73 -30.76 26.51
C VAL A 159 7.11 -30.51 27.14
N THR A 160 8.15 -31.12 26.58
CA THR A 160 9.54 -30.81 26.97
C THR A 160 10.00 -29.58 26.19
N VAL A 161 10.75 -28.70 26.84
CA VAL A 161 11.34 -27.49 26.23
C VAL A 161 12.84 -27.56 26.43
N ASP A 162 13.58 -27.69 25.32
CA ASP A 162 15.04 -27.71 25.33
C ASP A 162 15.61 -26.31 25.11
N LEU A 163 16.39 -25.84 26.08
CA LEU A 163 16.91 -24.47 26.15
C LEU A 163 18.41 -24.49 26.49
N HIS A 164 19.10 -23.44 26.07
CA HIS A 164 20.46 -23.17 26.54
C HIS A 164 20.42 -22.57 27.96
N PRO A 165 21.29 -22.99 28.91
CA PRO A 165 21.26 -22.51 30.30
C PRO A 165 21.66 -21.03 30.44
N SER A 166 22.53 -20.51 29.57
CA SER A 166 22.99 -19.11 29.61
C SER A 166 21.95 -18.13 29.05
N ARG A 167 20.84 -17.98 29.76
CA ARG A 167 19.78 -17.04 29.39
C ARG A 167 20.13 -15.58 29.78
N PRO A 168 20.00 -14.61 28.86
CA PRO A 168 20.10 -13.19 29.18
C PRO A 168 18.86 -12.67 29.95
N ASP A 169 19.07 -11.71 30.86
CA ASP A 169 17.95 -10.95 31.44
C ASP A 169 17.27 -10.10 30.37
N TYR A 170 18.09 -9.37 29.59
CA TYR A 170 17.70 -8.66 28.38
C TYR A 170 18.81 -8.76 27.34
N ARG A 171 18.42 -8.77 26.06
CA ARG A 171 19.32 -8.54 24.93
C ARG A 171 19.03 -7.22 24.27
N GLY A 172 19.99 -6.71 23.51
CA GLY A 172 19.90 -5.42 22.86
C GLY A 172 21.04 -5.20 21.88
N PHE A 173 21.12 -3.98 21.38
CA PHE A 173 22.21 -3.56 20.50
C PHE A 173 22.57 -2.10 20.75
N LEU A 174 23.85 -1.78 20.53
CA LEU A 174 24.36 -0.42 20.58
C LEU A 174 24.13 0.27 19.23
N MET A 175 23.43 1.40 19.25
CA MET A 175 23.14 2.23 18.07
C MET A 175 23.69 3.64 18.27
N GLY A 176 24.90 3.88 17.76
CA GLY A 176 25.65 5.11 18.05
C GLY A 176 26.20 5.07 19.49
N ASP A 177 25.78 6.01 20.32
CA ASP A 177 26.13 6.14 21.73
C ASP A 177 25.04 5.59 22.68
N LYS A 178 24.02 4.92 22.14
CA LYS A 178 22.80 4.54 22.87
C LYS A 178 22.53 3.05 22.79
N ILE A 179 22.21 2.46 23.94
CA ILE A 179 21.79 1.06 24.03
C ILE A 179 20.28 0.97 23.85
N ILE A 180 19.85 0.10 22.93
CA ILE A 180 18.45 -0.24 22.70
C ILE A 180 18.21 -1.66 23.22
N SER A 181 17.32 -1.81 24.19
CA SER A 181 16.91 -3.12 24.74
C SER A 181 15.84 -3.76 23.85
N LEU A 182 15.84 -5.08 23.73
CA LEU A 182 14.69 -5.88 23.30
C LEU A 182 13.75 -6.11 24.50
N GLU A 183 12.54 -6.61 24.23
CA GLU A 183 11.67 -7.17 25.27
C GLU A 183 12.32 -8.40 25.93
N ALA A 184 11.98 -8.65 27.20
CA ALA A 184 12.48 -9.80 27.94
C ALA A 184 12.09 -11.12 27.27
N ASP A 185 13.02 -12.07 27.24
CA ASP A 185 12.70 -13.46 26.94
C ASP A 185 11.92 -14.11 28.10
N PRO A 186 11.16 -15.20 27.87
CA PRO A 186 10.41 -15.88 28.93
C PRO A 186 11.27 -16.50 30.05
N CYS A 187 10.84 -16.26 31.30
CA CYS A 187 11.08 -16.98 32.56
C CYS A 187 11.45 -18.47 32.48
N PHE A 188 12.50 -18.98 33.13
CA PHE A 188 12.53 -20.43 33.37
C PHE A 188 11.35 -20.83 34.26
N GLU A 189 11.05 -19.99 35.26
CA GLU A 189 9.90 -20.11 36.15
C GLU A 189 8.57 -20.03 35.37
N GLU A 190 8.41 -19.01 34.50
CA GLU A 190 7.19 -18.88 33.66
C GLU A 190 6.97 -20.11 32.76
N ILE A 191 8.03 -20.71 32.24
CA ILE A 191 7.95 -21.92 31.42
C ILE A 191 7.54 -23.13 32.27
N THR A 192 8.11 -23.31 33.47
CA THR A 192 7.74 -24.39 34.38
C THR A 192 6.32 -24.25 34.95
N ASP A 193 5.89 -23.02 35.22
CA ASP A 193 4.55 -22.71 35.76
C ASP A 193 3.43 -23.07 34.79
N LEU A 194 3.71 -23.06 33.48
CA LEU A 194 2.80 -23.55 32.43
C LEU A 194 2.82 -25.08 32.27
N GLY A 195 3.53 -25.78 33.15
CA GLY A 195 3.64 -27.23 33.15
C GLY A 195 4.48 -27.73 31.98
N ALA A 196 5.58 -27.07 31.63
CA ALA A 196 6.56 -27.63 30.70
C ALA A 196 7.69 -28.32 31.47
N THR A 197 8.29 -29.36 30.88
CA THR A 197 9.50 -29.98 31.44
C THR A 197 10.73 -29.32 30.80
N LEU A 198 11.57 -28.67 31.61
CA LEU A 198 12.79 -28.04 31.12
C LEU A 198 13.91 -29.06 30.91
N SER A 199 14.59 -28.93 29.78
CA SER A 199 15.83 -29.62 29.43
C SER A 199 16.87 -28.53 29.14
N LEU A 200 17.89 -28.39 29.99
CA LEU A 200 18.93 -27.37 29.84
C LEU A 200 20.21 -28.02 29.34
N ASN A 201 20.64 -27.67 28.13
CA ASN A 201 21.83 -28.25 27.51
C ASN A 201 22.64 -27.20 26.75
N ASP A 202 23.93 -27.14 27.02
CA ASP A 202 24.95 -26.34 26.31
C ASP A 202 25.88 -27.20 25.44
N GLU A 203 25.86 -28.53 25.59
CA GLU A 203 26.59 -29.49 24.77
C GLU A 203 25.71 -30.12 23.66
N ALA A 204 26.37 -30.65 22.62
CA ALA A 204 25.70 -31.36 21.55
C ALA A 204 25.12 -32.70 22.04
N HIS A 205 23.83 -32.91 21.79
CA HIS A 205 23.09 -34.07 22.27
C HIS A 205 21.97 -34.44 21.30
N THR A 206 21.50 -35.68 21.39
CA THR A 206 20.42 -36.20 20.56
C THR A 206 19.09 -36.20 21.30
N VAL A 207 17.99 -36.09 20.56
CA VAL A 207 16.62 -36.06 21.12
C VAL A 207 15.66 -36.91 20.30
N LEU A 208 14.56 -37.33 20.93
CA LEU A 208 13.49 -38.11 20.31
C LEU A 208 14.00 -39.39 19.62
N GLU A 209 14.57 -40.31 20.42
CA GLU A 209 15.18 -41.57 19.96
C GLU A 209 16.29 -41.39 18.90
N ASP A 210 17.22 -40.47 19.15
CA ASP A 210 18.34 -40.19 18.25
C ASP A 210 17.95 -39.72 16.83
N MET A 211 16.68 -39.33 16.59
CA MET A 211 16.23 -38.87 15.27
C MET A 211 16.68 -37.45 14.94
N PHE A 212 16.95 -36.64 15.96
CA PHE A 212 17.43 -35.26 15.83
C PHE A 212 18.70 -35.06 16.67
N LEU A 213 19.60 -34.23 16.14
CA LEU A 213 20.75 -33.68 16.84
C LEU A 213 20.51 -32.21 17.14
N ILE A 214 20.73 -31.81 18.38
CA ILE A 214 20.84 -30.43 18.81
C ILE A 214 22.32 -30.14 19.07
N SER A 215 22.85 -29.06 18.49
CA SER A 215 24.25 -28.67 18.74
C SER A 215 24.41 -27.99 20.09
N GLY A 216 25.65 -27.96 20.59
CA GLY A 216 26.08 -26.94 21.55
C GLY A 216 26.45 -25.64 20.84
N GLU A 217 27.35 -24.86 21.45
CA GLU A 217 27.94 -23.66 20.84
C GLU A 217 28.53 -23.98 19.45
N ILE A 218 28.28 -23.09 18.47
CA ILE A 218 28.76 -23.23 17.10
C ILE A 218 30.15 -22.58 16.95
N PRO A 219 31.20 -23.34 16.58
CA PRO A 219 32.54 -22.79 16.37
C PRO A 219 32.58 -21.81 15.19
N ARG A 220 33.37 -20.74 15.34
CA ARG A 220 33.62 -19.76 14.27
C ARG A 220 34.93 -20.10 13.56
N GLU A 221 34.83 -20.71 12.39
CA GLU A 221 35.99 -21.17 11.61
C GLU A 221 36.32 -20.24 10.43
N THR A 222 35.34 -19.48 9.94
CA THR A 222 35.52 -18.53 8.83
C THR A 222 36.06 -17.19 9.29
N SER A 223 36.87 -16.54 8.45
CA SER A 223 37.42 -15.20 8.71
C SER A 223 36.45 -14.06 8.41
N TYR A 224 35.23 -14.37 7.96
CA TYR A 224 34.24 -13.37 7.53
C TYR A 224 32.91 -13.44 8.29
N GLU A 225 32.51 -14.56 8.92
CA GLU A 225 31.29 -14.65 9.73
C GLU A 225 31.61 -14.37 11.20
N HIS A 226 31.42 -13.12 11.64
CA HIS A 226 31.94 -12.64 12.93
C HIS A 226 30.92 -12.58 14.07
N GLY A 227 29.63 -12.74 13.82
CA GLY A 227 28.58 -12.50 14.83
C GLY A 227 27.74 -11.25 14.57
N VAL A 228 27.01 -10.84 15.61
CA VAL A 228 26.15 -9.65 15.61
C VAL A 228 26.94 -8.46 16.13
N LYS A 229 27.51 -7.65 15.23
CA LYS A 229 28.24 -6.44 15.63
C LYS A 229 27.35 -5.55 16.49
N PHE A 230 27.93 -5.03 17.57
CA PHE A 230 27.25 -4.18 18.55
C PHE A 230 26.13 -4.88 19.33
N GLY A 231 26.03 -6.21 19.29
CA GLY A 231 25.14 -6.99 20.15
C GLY A 231 25.51 -6.79 21.62
N MET A 232 24.49 -6.58 22.46
CA MET A 232 24.65 -6.31 23.89
C MET A 232 23.73 -7.23 24.71
N ARG A 233 24.19 -7.59 25.91
CA ARG A 233 23.42 -8.34 26.92
C ARG A 233 23.44 -7.59 28.24
N TYR A 234 22.30 -7.54 28.90
CA TYR A 234 22.17 -6.99 30.25
C TYR A 234 22.33 -8.10 31.28
N ASP A 235 23.11 -7.82 32.33
CA ASP A 235 23.19 -8.64 33.52
C ASP A 235 22.57 -7.88 34.70
N LYS A 236 21.53 -8.43 35.30
CA LYS A 236 20.84 -7.81 36.44
C LYS A 236 21.68 -7.85 37.72
N ALA A 237 22.59 -8.80 37.87
CA ALA A 237 23.47 -8.90 39.05
C ALA A 237 24.49 -7.76 39.07
N ASP A 238 25.08 -7.44 37.92
CA ASP A 238 26.04 -6.35 37.77
C ASP A 238 25.35 -5.00 37.50
N GLY A 239 24.08 -5.02 37.05
CA GLY A 239 23.30 -3.83 36.73
C GLY A 239 23.78 -3.10 35.47
N ASP A 240 24.52 -3.78 34.59
CA ASP A 240 25.22 -3.18 33.45
C ASP A 240 25.07 -4.01 32.16
N TRP A 241 25.42 -3.39 31.03
CA TRP A 241 25.39 -3.99 29.70
C TRP A 241 26.79 -4.41 29.23
N PHE A 242 26.89 -5.65 28.75
CA PHE A 242 28.13 -6.23 28.22
C PHE A 242 28.00 -6.56 26.75
N SER A 243 29.14 -6.64 26.06
CA SER A 243 29.18 -7.10 24.67
C SER A 243 28.72 -8.55 24.56
N ASP A 244 27.76 -8.80 23.67
CA ASP A 244 27.22 -10.12 23.34
C ASP A 244 27.23 -10.35 21.82
N GLU A 245 28.27 -9.86 21.14
CA GLU A 245 28.37 -9.97 19.68
C GLU A 245 28.44 -11.42 19.19
N LYS A 246 28.83 -12.35 20.07
CA LYS A 246 28.98 -13.76 19.74
C LYS A 246 27.69 -14.56 19.86
N ILE A 247 26.72 -14.18 20.69
CA ILE A 247 25.50 -14.98 20.89
C ILE A 247 25.85 -16.48 21.05
N ALA A 248 26.70 -16.78 22.05
CA ALA A 248 27.34 -18.09 22.19
C ALA A 248 26.35 -19.23 22.53
N ASP A 249 25.15 -18.86 22.97
CA ASP A 249 24.02 -19.76 23.23
C ASP A 249 23.32 -20.24 21.94
N GLU A 250 23.76 -19.81 20.75
CA GLU A 250 23.18 -20.25 19.49
C GLU A 250 23.49 -21.70 19.13
N ARG A 251 22.41 -22.44 18.86
CA ARG A 251 22.38 -23.87 18.55
C ARG A 251 21.53 -24.14 17.31
N PHE A 252 21.85 -25.23 16.60
CA PHE A 252 21.09 -25.69 15.44
C PHE A 252 20.45 -27.06 15.69
N LEU A 253 19.42 -27.37 14.90
CA LEU A 253 18.78 -28.68 14.85
C LEU A 253 19.16 -29.37 13.53
N ALA A 254 19.52 -30.65 13.57
CA ALA A 254 19.84 -31.41 12.36
C ALA A 254 19.23 -32.82 12.40
N CYS A 255 18.93 -33.37 11.22
CA CYS A 255 18.53 -34.77 11.05
C CYS A 255 19.11 -35.38 9.77
N ASN A 256 19.15 -36.72 9.69
CA ASN A 256 19.73 -37.45 8.55
C ASN A 256 18.64 -38.19 7.73
N LEU A 257 18.41 -37.80 6.48
CA LEU A 257 17.27 -38.25 5.66
C LEU A 257 17.65 -39.29 4.58
N LYS A 258 16.87 -40.38 4.47
CA LYS A 258 17.03 -41.44 3.44
C LYS A 258 16.47 -41.07 2.05
N GLY A 259 17.16 -41.48 0.96
CA GLY A 259 16.68 -41.35 -0.43
C GLY A 259 17.57 -41.96 -1.54
N ILE A 260 17.11 -41.89 -2.80
CA ILE A 260 17.66 -42.52 -4.02
C ILE A 260 17.96 -41.43 -5.09
N TYR A 261 19.10 -41.48 -5.80
CA TYR A 261 19.42 -40.66 -6.99
C TYR A 261 20.07 -41.48 -8.13
N ILE A 262 20.04 -40.93 -9.36
CA ILE A 262 20.63 -41.47 -10.60
C ILE A 262 21.69 -40.48 -11.10
N SER A 263 22.98 -40.80 -11.02
CA SER A 263 24.05 -39.95 -11.56
C SER A 263 24.32 -40.20 -13.04
N VAL A 264 24.55 -39.11 -13.80
CA VAL A 264 25.14 -39.15 -15.14
C VAL A 264 26.53 -38.55 -15.05
N SER A 265 27.59 -39.34 -15.25
CA SER A 265 28.94 -38.80 -15.43
C SER A 265 29.21 -38.55 -16.92
N LEU A 266 29.65 -37.34 -17.26
CA LEU A 266 30.23 -37.05 -18.57
C LEU A 266 31.72 -37.40 -18.53
N SER A 267 32.12 -38.53 -19.12
CA SER A 267 33.52 -38.74 -19.50
C SER A 267 33.76 -38.09 -20.87
N THR A 268 34.89 -37.39 -21.00
CA THR A 268 35.42 -36.96 -22.29
C THR A 268 35.63 -38.21 -23.17
N ALA A 269 34.80 -38.33 -24.21
CA ALA A 269 34.63 -39.46 -25.13
C ALA A 269 33.84 -40.66 -24.57
N GLY A 270 32.59 -40.83 -25.05
CA GLY A 270 31.75 -42.02 -24.84
C GLY A 270 30.38 -41.73 -24.24
N SER A 271 29.34 -42.39 -24.76
CA SER A 271 27.92 -42.25 -24.40
C SER A 271 27.63 -42.36 -22.88
N PRO A 272 26.62 -41.64 -22.35
CA PRO A 272 26.35 -41.57 -20.91
C PRO A 272 26.00 -42.96 -20.35
N LYS A 273 26.78 -43.42 -19.36
CA LYS A 273 26.53 -44.63 -18.59
C LYS A 273 25.70 -44.26 -17.34
N LEU A 274 24.54 -44.87 -17.20
CA LEU A 274 23.63 -44.70 -16.06
C LEU A 274 23.99 -45.73 -14.97
N THR A 275 24.58 -45.31 -13.86
CA THR A 275 24.87 -46.20 -12.72
C THR A 275 23.97 -45.85 -11.52
N ARG A 276 23.30 -46.85 -10.96
CA ARG A 276 22.50 -46.75 -9.72
C ARG A 276 23.42 -47.06 -8.52
N HIS A 277 23.58 -46.12 -7.60
CA HIS A 277 24.18 -46.35 -6.29
C HIS A 277 23.17 -46.03 -5.17
N PRO A 278 23.08 -46.85 -4.10
CA PRO A 278 22.22 -46.59 -2.96
C PRO A 278 22.97 -45.78 -1.88
N THR A 279 22.78 -44.46 -1.84
CA THR A 279 23.19 -43.60 -0.69
C THR A 279 22.19 -42.44 -0.51
N GLY A 280 21.84 -42.11 0.74
CA GLY A 280 20.72 -41.24 1.17
C GLY A 280 20.71 -39.79 0.68
N LYS A 281 19.63 -39.04 0.97
CA LYS A 281 19.51 -37.61 0.61
C LYS A 281 20.53 -36.75 1.35
N GLY A 282 20.79 -37.06 2.61
CA GLY A 282 21.79 -36.42 3.45
C GLY A 282 21.22 -35.61 4.61
N ILE A 283 22.06 -34.74 5.17
CA ILE A 283 21.78 -33.95 6.38
C ILE A 283 20.86 -32.78 6.05
N VAL A 284 19.78 -32.62 6.81
CA VAL A 284 18.94 -31.42 6.79
C VAL A 284 19.20 -30.62 8.06
N LEU A 285 19.63 -29.37 7.88
CA LEU A 285 20.01 -28.45 8.93
C LEU A 285 18.95 -27.35 9.08
N PHE A 286 18.53 -27.11 10.32
CA PHE A 286 17.64 -26.01 10.70
C PHE A 286 18.39 -25.02 11.58
N THR A 287 18.35 -23.75 11.20
CA THR A 287 19.07 -22.66 11.85
C THR A 287 18.10 -21.59 12.34
N GLY A 288 18.36 -21.01 13.51
CA GLY A 288 17.64 -19.83 13.99
C GLY A 288 18.00 -18.63 13.12
N CYS A 289 19.08 -17.93 13.49
CA CYS A 289 19.64 -16.83 12.69
C CYS A 289 20.96 -17.18 12.02
N SER A 290 21.71 -18.17 12.53
CA SER A 290 23.11 -18.42 12.16
C SER A 290 24.02 -17.21 12.44
N HIS A 291 23.92 -16.63 13.63
CA HIS A 291 24.83 -15.60 14.14
C HIS A 291 26.30 -16.04 14.10
N ALA A 292 26.60 -17.32 14.36
CA ALA A 292 27.95 -17.86 14.16
C ALA A 292 28.38 -17.96 12.68
N GLY A 293 27.44 -17.79 11.75
CA GLY A 293 27.64 -17.91 10.31
C GLY A 293 27.06 -19.20 9.74
N VAL A 294 26.26 -19.10 8.68
CA VAL A 294 25.60 -20.28 8.07
C VAL A 294 26.61 -21.31 7.53
N VAL A 295 27.80 -20.88 7.08
CA VAL A 295 28.86 -21.79 6.64
C VAL A 295 29.48 -22.49 7.83
N ASN A 296 29.81 -21.75 8.91
CA ASN A 296 30.29 -22.33 10.17
C ASN A 296 29.30 -23.35 10.75
N THR A 297 28.01 -23.01 10.80
CA THR A 297 26.93 -23.91 11.25
C THR A 297 26.86 -25.17 10.38
N SER A 298 26.94 -25.03 9.05
CA SER A 298 26.91 -26.15 8.11
C SER A 298 28.12 -27.08 8.26
N ARG A 299 29.32 -26.52 8.40
CA ARG A 299 30.56 -27.28 8.66
C ARG A 299 30.50 -27.99 10.00
N HIS A 300 29.97 -27.34 11.04
CA HIS A 300 29.83 -27.93 12.35
C HIS A 300 28.85 -29.11 12.33
N ALA A 301 27.69 -28.96 11.67
CA ALA A 301 26.73 -30.06 11.49
C ALA A 301 27.36 -31.25 10.76
N LEU A 302 28.10 -31.01 9.67
CA LEU A 302 28.83 -32.04 8.95
C LEU A 302 29.88 -32.72 9.83
N LYS A 303 30.60 -31.96 10.66
CA LYS A 303 31.61 -32.49 11.58
C LYS A 303 30.99 -33.37 12.66
N LEU A 304 29.91 -32.95 13.29
CA LEU A 304 29.23 -33.72 14.34
C LEU A 304 28.61 -35.00 13.79
N LEU A 305 27.94 -34.94 12.64
CA LEU A 305 27.21 -36.08 12.07
C LEU A 305 28.09 -37.07 11.31
N ASN A 306 29.26 -36.65 10.84
CA ASN A 306 30.22 -37.54 10.16
C ASN A 306 31.41 -37.96 11.05
N ASN A 307 31.44 -37.58 12.33
CA ASN A 307 32.56 -37.94 13.21
C ASN A 307 32.51 -39.45 13.55
N GLY A 308 33.36 -40.24 12.89
CA GLY A 308 33.54 -41.67 13.17
C GLY A 308 32.97 -42.66 12.13
N GLY A 309 32.43 -42.20 11.00
CA GLY A 309 31.91 -43.06 9.93
C GLY A 309 32.82 -43.16 8.69
N GLU A 310 32.94 -44.36 8.09
CA GLU A 310 33.67 -44.58 6.82
C GLU A 310 33.00 -43.88 5.61
N THR A 311 31.69 -43.59 5.72
CA THR A 311 30.88 -42.97 4.66
C THR A 311 30.48 -41.55 5.06
N LYS A 312 30.89 -40.55 4.28
CA LYS A 312 30.52 -39.14 4.52
C LYS A 312 29.11 -38.87 4.00
N VAL A 313 28.22 -38.46 4.90
CA VAL A 313 26.86 -38.01 4.57
C VAL A 313 26.92 -36.54 4.09
N PRO A 314 26.40 -36.22 2.90
CA PRO A 314 26.43 -34.86 2.36
C PRO A 314 25.39 -33.96 3.03
N LEU A 315 25.57 -32.64 2.90
CA LEU A 315 24.57 -31.65 3.29
C LEU A 315 23.47 -31.59 2.23
N HIS A 316 22.22 -31.88 2.62
CA HIS A 316 21.08 -31.88 1.70
C HIS A 316 20.36 -30.52 1.67
N ALA A 317 20.06 -29.96 2.84
CA ALA A 317 19.29 -28.73 2.94
C ALA A 317 19.68 -27.88 4.15
N VAL A 318 19.56 -26.56 4.00
CA VAL A 318 19.74 -25.59 5.10
C VAL A 318 18.52 -24.68 5.18
N VAL A 319 17.81 -24.71 6.31
CA VAL A 319 16.49 -24.10 6.51
C VAL A 319 16.53 -23.11 7.68
N GLY A 320 16.03 -21.89 7.48
CA GLY A 320 15.97 -20.86 8.52
C GLY A 320 16.87 -19.66 8.23
N GLY A 321 17.22 -18.88 9.24
CA GLY A 321 17.95 -17.61 9.06
C GLY A 321 19.45 -17.79 8.88
N TYR A 322 20.05 -16.94 8.02
CA TYR A 322 21.49 -16.96 7.69
C TYR A 322 22.27 -15.72 8.19
N HIS A 323 21.57 -14.74 8.77
CA HIS A 323 22.14 -13.49 9.30
C HIS A 323 23.03 -12.70 8.30
N LEU A 324 22.49 -12.42 7.11
CA LEU A 324 23.18 -11.72 6.00
C LEU A 324 22.46 -10.43 5.57
N ALA A 325 21.58 -9.89 6.41
CA ALA A 325 20.73 -8.75 6.08
C ALA A 325 21.30 -7.39 6.53
N THR A 326 22.32 -7.33 7.40
CA THR A 326 22.75 -6.04 7.97
C THR A 326 23.68 -5.26 7.02
N PRO A 327 23.82 -3.91 7.18
CA PRO A 327 24.74 -3.11 6.36
C PRO A 327 26.19 -3.62 6.38
N HIS A 328 26.62 -4.18 7.52
CA HIS A 328 27.97 -4.69 7.73
C HIS A 328 28.22 -6.03 7.03
N ASP A 329 27.17 -6.77 6.67
CA ASP A 329 27.25 -8.10 6.09
C ASP A 329 27.38 -8.09 4.57
N SER A 330 27.23 -6.93 3.93
CA SER A 330 27.42 -6.77 2.48
C SER A 330 28.76 -7.31 1.96
N LYS A 331 29.81 -7.30 2.80
CA LYS A 331 31.13 -7.88 2.49
C LYS A 331 31.23 -9.39 2.75
N GLN A 332 30.31 -9.95 3.53
CA GLN A 332 30.27 -11.37 3.92
C GLN A 332 29.44 -12.21 2.92
N ILE A 333 28.44 -11.61 2.26
CA ILE A 333 27.53 -12.32 1.34
C ILE A 333 28.27 -13.14 0.28
N GLU A 334 29.20 -12.53 -0.47
CA GLU A 334 29.89 -13.21 -1.57
C GLU A 334 30.79 -14.37 -1.08
N PRO A 335 31.67 -14.20 -0.06
CA PRO A 335 32.37 -15.31 0.56
C PRO A 335 31.45 -16.42 1.09
N THR A 336 30.36 -16.07 1.79
CA THR A 336 29.41 -17.04 2.33
C THR A 336 28.75 -17.85 1.22
N VAL A 337 28.28 -17.20 0.15
CA VAL A 337 27.65 -17.88 -1.00
C VAL A 337 28.64 -18.78 -1.74
N LYS A 338 29.90 -18.35 -1.87
CA LYS A 338 30.96 -19.16 -2.47
C LYS A 338 31.26 -20.43 -1.65
N ASP A 339 31.32 -20.32 -0.34
CA ASP A 339 31.59 -21.46 0.54
C ASP A 339 30.36 -22.38 0.65
N LEU A 340 29.14 -21.84 0.71
CA LEU A 340 27.90 -22.63 0.60
C LEU A 340 27.84 -23.41 -0.71
N LYS A 341 28.24 -22.80 -1.83
CA LYS A 341 28.34 -23.49 -3.12
C LYS A 341 29.33 -24.65 -3.10
N THR A 342 30.39 -24.54 -2.32
CA THR A 342 31.37 -25.62 -2.14
C THR A 342 30.82 -26.77 -1.30
N LEU A 343 29.87 -26.50 -0.39
CA LEU A 343 29.15 -27.51 0.38
C LEU A 343 28.06 -28.23 -0.45
N ASP A 344 27.72 -27.71 -1.64
CA ASP A 344 26.74 -28.23 -2.61
C ASP A 344 25.37 -28.69 -2.03
N PRO A 345 24.70 -27.87 -1.19
CA PRO A 345 23.38 -28.22 -0.68
C PRO A 345 22.36 -28.32 -1.81
N ALA A 346 21.49 -29.31 -1.73
CA ALA A 346 20.43 -29.50 -2.71
C ALA A 346 19.34 -28.44 -2.63
N VAL A 347 19.05 -27.96 -1.41
CA VAL A 347 17.97 -27.02 -1.10
C VAL A 347 18.46 -25.97 -0.11
N LEU A 348 18.30 -24.70 -0.45
CA LEU A 348 18.55 -23.57 0.44
C LEU A 348 17.23 -22.85 0.72
N MET A 349 16.83 -22.82 1.98
CA MET A 349 15.59 -22.18 2.46
C MET A 349 15.90 -21.03 3.42
N PRO A 350 16.44 -19.91 2.91
CA PRO A 350 16.75 -18.75 3.74
C PRO A 350 15.47 -18.05 4.23
N GLY A 351 15.28 -18.02 5.54
CA GLY A 351 14.19 -17.36 6.25
C GLY A 351 14.55 -15.94 6.70
N HIS A 352 13.97 -15.52 7.83
CA HIS A 352 14.25 -14.23 8.49
C HIS A 352 15.76 -14.02 8.73
N CYS A 353 16.17 -12.77 8.96
CA CYS A 353 17.57 -12.34 9.09
C CYS A 353 18.49 -12.57 7.88
N THR A 354 18.03 -13.17 6.77
CA THR A 354 18.89 -13.41 5.59
C THR A 354 18.95 -12.22 4.63
N GLY A 355 17.83 -11.53 4.42
CA GLY A 355 17.73 -10.35 3.56
C GLY A 355 17.72 -10.65 2.06
N TRP A 356 17.11 -9.75 1.28
CA TRP A 356 16.88 -9.98 -0.17
C TRP A 356 18.17 -10.05 -1.00
N ARG A 357 19.23 -9.36 -0.59
CA ARG A 357 20.52 -9.33 -1.30
C ARG A 357 21.23 -10.68 -1.26
N ALA A 358 21.22 -11.34 -0.10
CA ALA A 358 21.79 -12.68 0.04
C ALA A 358 21.00 -13.71 -0.77
N LYS A 359 19.66 -13.63 -0.75
CA LYS A 359 18.80 -14.49 -1.57
C LYS A 359 19.09 -14.33 -3.07
N PHE A 360 19.27 -13.09 -3.54
CA PHE A 360 19.66 -12.81 -4.93
C PHE A 360 21.04 -13.37 -5.27
N ALA A 361 22.03 -13.19 -4.39
CA ALA A 361 23.37 -13.73 -4.58
C ALA A 361 23.38 -15.27 -4.63
N ILE A 362 22.59 -15.93 -3.78
CA ILE A 362 22.38 -17.39 -3.80
C ILE A 362 21.81 -17.82 -5.15
N GLU A 363 20.71 -17.22 -5.61
CA GLU A 363 20.07 -17.60 -6.88
C GLU A 363 20.98 -17.32 -8.08
N GLN A 364 21.78 -16.25 -8.04
CA GLN A 364 22.75 -15.95 -9.08
C GLN A 364 23.88 -17.00 -9.17
N HIS A 365 24.39 -17.49 -8.04
CA HIS A 365 25.54 -18.41 -8.00
C HIS A 365 25.15 -19.89 -8.01
N MET A 366 23.94 -20.21 -7.56
CA MET A 366 23.37 -21.55 -7.38
C MET A 366 21.89 -21.57 -7.86
N PRO A 367 21.62 -21.31 -9.15
CA PRO A 367 20.26 -21.15 -9.66
C PRO A 367 19.40 -22.40 -9.43
N GLY A 368 18.16 -22.19 -9.01
CA GLY A 368 17.20 -23.26 -8.74
C GLY A 368 17.43 -24.05 -7.45
N ARG A 369 18.42 -23.68 -6.62
CA ARG A 369 18.61 -24.24 -5.27
C ARG A 369 17.82 -23.47 -4.20
N LEU A 370 17.44 -22.22 -4.48
CA LEU A 370 16.69 -21.36 -3.56
C LEU A 370 15.22 -21.79 -3.49
N VAL A 371 14.72 -22.05 -2.28
CA VAL A 371 13.33 -22.46 -2.02
C VAL A 371 12.72 -21.53 -0.96
N PRO A 372 11.52 -20.96 -1.18
CA PRO A 372 10.93 -19.98 -0.25
C PRO A 372 10.63 -20.56 1.14
N CYS A 373 11.25 -20.04 2.19
CA CYS A 373 10.81 -20.28 3.56
C CYS A 373 9.74 -19.22 3.90
N THR A 374 8.46 -19.59 3.82
CA THR A 374 7.34 -18.66 4.06
C THR A 374 6.18 -19.35 4.76
N VAL A 375 5.44 -18.59 5.58
CA VAL A 375 4.29 -19.09 6.35
C VAL A 375 3.31 -19.91 5.51
N GLY A 376 2.85 -21.02 6.06
CA GLY A 376 1.86 -21.89 5.41
C GLY A 376 2.42 -22.78 4.30
N THR A 377 3.70 -22.65 3.97
CA THR A 377 4.35 -23.62 3.11
C THR A 377 4.55 -24.92 3.86
N LYS A 378 4.10 -26.03 3.25
CA LYS A 378 4.28 -27.38 3.74
C LYS A 378 5.08 -28.19 2.73
N TYR A 379 6.26 -28.63 3.12
CA TYR A 379 7.13 -29.46 2.29
C TYR A 379 6.85 -30.93 2.58
N LEU A 380 6.33 -31.66 1.58
CA LEU A 380 5.97 -33.08 1.67
C LEU A 380 6.84 -33.91 0.72
N LYS A 381 7.34 -35.05 1.18
CA LYS A 381 7.89 -36.10 0.29
C LYS A 381 6.72 -36.89 -0.33
N ARG A 382 6.33 -36.59 -1.58
CA ARG A 382 5.45 -37.47 -2.36
C ARG A 382 6.22 -38.75 -2.75
N GLN A 383 5.75 -39.92 -2.33
CA GLN A 383 6.07 -41.16 -3.04
C GLN A 383 5.57 -41.02 -4.49
N PRO A 384 6.34 -41.43 -5.51
CA PRO A 384 5.83 -41.47 -6.87
C PRO A 384 4.72 -42.53 -6.93
N ALA A 385 3.49 -42.11 -7.21
CA ALA A 385 2.41 -43.02 -7.55
C ALA A 385 2.82 -43.82 -8.80
N MET A 386 2.88 -45.15 -8.67
CA MET A 386 3.02 -46.03 -9.83
C MET A 386 1.91 -45.68 -10.83
N ALA A 387 2.31 -45.38 -12.06
CA ALA A 387 1.39 -45.19 -13.16
C ALA A 387 0.55 -46.46 -13.36
N ALA A 388 -0.72 -46.42 -12.95
CA ALA A 388 -1.68 -47.42 -13.34
C ALA A 388 -2.02 -47.20 -14.82
N ALA A 389 -1.69 -48.20 -15.65
CA ALA A 389 -2.03 -48.24 -17.06
C ALA A 389 -3.56 -48.16 -17.28
N PRO A 390 -4.02 -47.64 -18.43
CA PRO A 390 -5.46 -47.49 -18.69
C PRO A 390 -6.07 -48.88 -18.98
N ALA A 391 -6.90 -49.37 -18.06
CA ALA A 391 -7.70 -50.56 -18.30
C ALA A 391 -8.97 -50.20 -19.09
N ARG A 392 -9.17 -50.93 -20.19
CA ARG A 392 -10.29 -50.87 -21.13
C ARG A 392 -11.66 -51.01 -20.46
N ALA A 393 -12.65 -50.30 -21.00
CA ALA A 393 -14.07 -50.63 -20.83
C ALA A 393 -14.38 -52.04 -21.37
N PRO A 394 -15.41 -52.73 -20.84
CA PRO A 394 -16.71 -52.68 -21.52
C PRO A 394 -17.97 -52.79 -20.62
N SER A 395 -18.97 -51.96 -20.96
CA SER A 395 -20.38 -52.26 -21.26
C SER A 395 -21.31 -53.12 -20.36
N LEU A 396 -22.54 -52.57 -20.18
CA LEU A 396 -23.89 -53.17 -20.14
C LEU A 396 -24.68 -53.25 -18.79
N TRP A 397 -25.72 -52.39 -18.74
CA TRP A 397 -27.09 -52.53 -18.22
C TRP A 397 -27.41 -53.21 -16.86
N ARG A 398 -28.09 -52.49 -15.94
CA ARG A 398 -29.56 -52.53 -15.73
C ARG A 398 -30.02 -51.68 -14.51
N PHE A 399 -31.24 -51.17 -14.64
CA PHE A 399 -32.03 -50.34 -13.71
C PHE A 399 -32.42 -51.03 -12.40
N ALA A 400 -32.56 -50.28 -11.28
CA ALA A 400 -33.85 -50.09 -10.58
C ALA A 400 -33.78 -49.23 -9.29
N ARG A 401 -34.66 -48.21 -9.26
CA ARG A 401 -35.53 -47.70 -8.16
C ARG A 401 -34.96 -47.02 -6.87
N CYS A 402 -35.34 -45.75 -6.74
CA CYS A 402 -35.54 -44.85 -5.58
C CYS A 402 -36.37 -45.51 -4.43
N PRO A 403 -36.55 -44.97 -3.18
CA PRO A 403 -36.41 -43.56 -2.77
C PRO A 403 -36.06 -43.20 -1.28
N ARG A 404 -35.98 -41.88 -1.02
CA ARG A 404 -36.27 -41.11 0.25
C ARG A 404 -35.22 -41.00 1.38
N GLN A 405 -34.81 -39.73 1.57
CA GLN A 405 -34.28 -39.04 2.78
C GLN A 405 -35.10 -39.30 4.08
N PRO A 406 -34.59 -39.06 5.32
CA PRO A 406 -34.01 -37.77 5.74
C PRO A 406 -32.93 -37.74 6.84
N THR A 407 -32.38 -36.54 6.99
CA THR A 407 -31.41 -36.02 7.98
C THR A 407 -32.01 -35.77 9.38
N PHE A 408 -31.25 -36.06 10.46
CA PHE A 408 -30.62 -35.08 11.38
C PHE A 408 -30.37 -35.67 12.80
N THR A 409 -29.12 -35.56 13.28
CA THR A 409 -28.62 -35.11 14.61
C THR A 409 -29.54 -35.23 15.85
N GLN A 410 -29.11 -35.58 17.07
CA GLN A 410 -27.89 -35.20 17.81
C GLN A 410 -27.96 -35.73 19.27
N LEU A 411 -26.79 -35.79 19.94
CA LEU A 411 -26.56 -35.58 21.40
C LEU A 411 -27.09 -36.66 22.37
N ARG A 412 -26.46 -37.04 23.50
CA ARG A 412 -25.15 -36.85 24.16
C ARG A 412 -25.32 -37.60 25.49
N GLN A 413 -24.37 -38.41 25.98
CA GLN A 413 -24.10 -38.52 27.43
C GLN A 413 -22.81 -39.29 27.74
N ARG A 414 -22.07 -38.76 28.71
CA ARG A 414 -20.79 -39.22 29.25
C ARG A 414 -21.02 -40.36 30.25
N ARG A 415 -20.09 -41.32 30.37
CA ARG A 415 -19.16 -41.51 31.52
C ARG A 415 -18.50 -42.92 31.56
N PHE A 416 -17.36 -42.94 32.26
CA PHE A 416 -16.65 -44.06 32.94
C PHE A 416 -15.71 -44.98 32.14
N VAL A 417 -14.41 -44.64 32.17
CA VAL A 417 -13.39 -45.17 33.10
C VAL A 417 -13.47 -46.67 33.47
N HIS A 418 -12.45 -47.40 32.99
CA HIS A 418 -11.70 -48.52 33.60
C HIS A 418 -12.16 -49.99 33.47
N PRO A 419 -11.18 -50.92 33.53
CA PRO A 419 -11.13 -52.15 32.76
C PRO A 419 -11.58 -53.33 33.61
N HIS A 420 -12.33 -54.24 33.01
CA HIS A 420 -12.43 -55.59 33.53
C HIS A 420 -12.40 -56.57 32.37
N GLU A 421 -11.64 -57.63 32.59
CA GLU A 421 -11.52 -58.80 31.73
C GLU A 421 -12.87 -59.25 31.20
N PHE A 422 -12.86 -59.56 29.92
CA PHE A 422 -13.98 -60.11 29.19
C PHE A 422 -14.37 -61.47 29.77
N ARG A 423 -15.52 -61.54 30.46
CA ARG A 423 -16.32 -62.76 30.59
C ARG A 423 -17.46 -62.70 29.58
N PRO A 424 -17.82 -63.81 28.91
CA PRO A 424 -18.92 -63.80 27.93
C PRO A 424 -20.25 -63.69 28.68
N LEU A 425 -21.05 -62.67 28.34
CA LEU A 425 -22.41 -62.47 28.88
C LEU A 425 -23.46 -62.88 27.85
N VAL A 426 -24.29 -63.85 28.25
CA VAL A 426 -25.54 -64.28 27.61
C VAL A 426 -26.57 -63.14 27.69
N PRO A 427 -27.29 -62.79 26.61
CA PRO A 427 -28.29 -61.71 26.66
C PRO A 427 -29.51 -62.09 27.53
N PRO A 428 -30.11 -61.12 28.27
CA PRO A 428 -31.32 -61.35 29.05
C PRO A 428 -32.56 -61.49 28.15
N SER A 429 -33.59 -62.17 28.67
CA SER A 429 -34.80 -62.47 27.90
C SER A 429 -35.68 -61.22 27.64
N PRO A 430 -36.49 -61.24 26.55
CA PRO A 430 -37.23 -60.07 26.05
C PRO A 430 -38.26 -59.45 27.00
N SER A 431 -38.56 -60.09 28.13
CA SER A 431 -39.53 -59.62 29.12
C SER A 431 -39.00 -58.53 30.07
N SER A 432 -37.70 -58.19 30.00
CA SER A 432 -37.06 -57.21 30.90
C SER A 432 -36.99 -55.76 30.38
N LEU A 433 -37.47 -55.48 29.17
CA LEU A 433 -37.48 -54.12 28.59
C LEU A 433 -38.81 -53.41 28.87
N GLY A 434 -38.80 -52.43 29.77
CA GLY A 434 -39.96 -51.58 30.07
C GLY A 434 -40.39 -50.67 28.89
N LYS A 435 -41.65 -50.22 28.91
CA LYS A 435 -42.29 -49.45 27.81
C LYS A 435 -41.61 -48.09 27.53
N ALA A 436 -41.42 -47.79 26.25
CA ALA A 436 -40.79 -46.56 25.75
C ALA A 436 -41.56 -45.28 26.11
N THR A 437 -40.83 -44.25 26.57
CA THR A 437 -41.37 -42.90 26.84
C THR A 437 -41.17 -41.99 25.61
N PRO A 438 -42.15 -41.15 25.24
CA PRO A 438 -42.05 -40.30 24.05
C PRO A 438 -41.10 -39.11 24.23
N ALA A 439 -40.43 -38.72 23.14
CA ALA A 439 -39.40 -37.67 23.14
C ALA A 439 -39.95 -36.26 23.41
N LYS A 440 -39.26 -35.48 24.25
CA LYS A 440 -39.59 -34.07 24.53
C LYS A 440 -39.33 -33.19 23.31
N THR A 441 -40.30 -32.36 22.91
CA THR A 441 -40.17 -31.40 21.80
C THR A 441 -39.96 -29.97 22.32
N TYR A 442 -39.04 -29.21 21.69
CA TYR A 442 -38.72 -27.81 22.06
C TYR A 442 -39.18 -26.81 20.96
N PRO A 443 -40.46 -26.41 20.94
CA PRO A 443 -41.03 -25.63 19.84
C PRO A 443 -40.49 -24.18 19.74
N ARG A 444 -40.09 -23.55 20.86
CA ARG A 444 -39.56 -22.17 20.86
C ARG A 444 -38.18 -22.08 20.20
N THR A 445 -37.27 -23.00 20.50
CA THR A 445 -35.93 -23.06 19.89
C THR A 445 -36.02 -23.34 18.39
N ARG A 446 -36.94 -24.23 17.98
CA ARG A 446 -37.19 -24.53 16.56
C ARG A 446 -37.76 -23.31 15.80
N LYS A 447 -38.60 -22.48 16.45
CA LYS A 447 -39.09 -21.21 15.86
C LYS A 447 -37.97 -20.20 15.66
N TRP A 448 -37.08 -20.01 16.65
CA TRP A 448 -35.94 -19.09 16.52
C TRP A 448 -34.91 -19.58 15.51
N LEU A 449 -34.58 -20.88 15.47
CA LEU A 449 -33.72 -21.46 14.45
C LEU A 449 -34.32 -21.30 13.04
N ARG A 450 -35.64 -21.47 12.89
CA ARG A 450 -36.32 -21.28 11.60
C ARG A 450 -36.30 -19.80 11.17
N ARG A 451 -36.48 -18.86 12.11
CA ARG A 451 -36.34 -17.41 11.85
C ARG A 451 -34.90 -17.06 11.45
N LEU A 452 -33.90 -17.54 12.20
CA LEU A 452 -32.49 -17.32 11.88
C LEU A 452 -32.15 -17.89 10.51
N PHE A 453 -32.66 -19.08 10.18
CA PHE A 453 -32.48 -19.69 8.86
C PHE A 453 -33.10 -18.84 7.75
N TYR A 454 -34.35 -18.38 7.90
CA TYR A 454 -34.98 -17.52 6.89
C TYR A 454 -34.31 -16.16 6.76
N VAL A 455 -33.89 -15.55 7.86
CA VAL A 455 -33.14 -14.29 7.84
C VAL A 455 -31.79 -14.49 7.16
N SER A 456 -31.08 -15.58 7.45
CA SER A 456 -29.80 -15.89 6.82
C SER A 456 -29.97 -16.16 5.32
N LEU A 457 -31.03 -16.89 4.94
CA LEU A 457 -31.36 -17.17 3.54
C LEU A 457 -31.73 -15.90 2.78
N ALA A 458 -32.59 -15.05 3.36
CA ALA A 458 -32.97 -13.76 2.78
C ALA A 458 -31.77 -12.82 2.65
N THR A 459 -30.93 -12.73 3.69
CA THR A 459 -29.70 -11.93 3.68
C THR A 459 -28.72 -12.45 2.63
N GLY A 460 -28.54 -13.76 2.53
CA GLY A 460 -27.70 -14.39 1.50
C GLY A 460 -28.22 -14.14 0.09
N ALA A 461 -29.54 -14.21 -0.11
CA ALA A 461 -30.17 -13.88 -1.40
C ALA A 461 -29.97 -12.41 -1.77
N ILE A 462 -30.18 -11.48 -0.84
CA ILE A 462 -29.92 -10.05 -1.04
C ILE A 462 -28.44 -9.81 -1.38
N PHE A 463 -27.51 -10.45 -0.67
CA PHE A 463 -26.08 -10.32 -0.93
C PHE A 463 -25.68 -10.82 -2.33
N VAL A 464 -26.23 -11.95 -2.78
CA VAL A 464 -25.97 -12.48 -4.13
C VAL A 464 -26.56 -11.56 -5.20
N VAL A 465 -27.79 -11.06 -5.00
CA VAL A 465 -28.43 -10.11 -5.91
C VAL A 465 -27.64 -8.80 -6.00
N ASP A 466 -27.23 -8.25 -4.86
CA ASP A 466 -26.42 -7.04 -4.79
C ASP A 466 -25.08 -7.21 -5.54
N ARG A 467 -24.38 -8.32 -5.29
CA ARG A 467 -23.10 -8.59 -5.93
C ARG A 467 -23.21 -8.76 -7.44
N GLN A 468 -24.27 -9.42 -7.93
CA GLN A 468 -24.39 -9.81 -9.33
C GLN A 468 -25.08 -8.74 -10.20
N PHE A 469 -26.06 -8.02 -9.66
CA PHE A 469 -26.89 -7.08 -10.43
C PHE A 469 -26.64 -5.61 -10.07
N TYR A 470 -26.27 -5.31 -8.82
CA TYR A 470 -26.06 -3.95 -8.35
C TYR A 470 -24.58 -3.63 -8.10
N ALA A 471 -23.64 -4.43 -8.62
CA ALA A 471 -22.20 -4.21 -8.48
C ALA A 471 -21.75 -3.96 -7.02
N SER A 472 -22.39 -4.65 -6.06
CA SER A 472 -22.15 -4.51 -4.61
C SER A 472 -22.55 -3.16 -3.99
N SER A 473 -23.42 -2.36 -4.63
CA SER A 473 -23.88 -1.04 -4.15
C SER A 473 -24.48 -1.07 -2.74
N LEU A 474 -25.29 -2.07 -2.37
CA LEU A 474 -25.85 -2.17 -1.02
C LEU A 474 -24.75 -2.50 -0.01
N THR A 475 -23.87 -3.45 -0.32
CA THR A 475 -22.75 -3.82 0.55
C THR A 475 -21.82 -2.63 0.81
N ARG A 476 -21.49 -1.85 -0.23
CA ARG A 476 -20.69 -0.60 -0.11
C ARG A 476 -21.39 0.42 0.77
N THR A 477 -22.66 0.63 0.52
CA THR A 477 -23.52 1.55 1.28
C THR A 477 -23.57 1.16 2.76
N THR A 478 -23.80 -0.12 3.08
CA THR A 478 -23.81 -0.62 4.47
C THR A 478 -22.46 -0.42 5.17
N ARG A 479 -21.33 -0.63 4.47
CA ARG A 479 -19.99 -0.32 5.03
C ARG A 479 -19.83 1.16 5.32
N THR A 480 -20.26 2.03 4.40
CA THR A 480 -20.20 3.48 4.58
C THR A 480 -21.01 3.92 5.80
N PHE A 481 -22.24 3.45 5.95
CA PHE A 481 -23.06 3.77 7.12
C PHE A 481 -22.51 3.16 8.41
N GLY A 482 -22.07 1.89 8.37
CA GLY A 482 -21.50 1.21 9.53
C GLY A 482 -20.24 1.90 10.04
N LEU A 483 -19.32 2.27 9.14
CA LEU A 483 -18.13 3.02 9.51
C LEU A 483 -18.49 4.46 9.91
N GLY A 484 -19.39 5.12 9.18
CA GLY A 484 -19.86 6.46 9.52
C GLY A 484 -20.44 6.52 10.94
N LEU A 485 -21.20 5.51 11.36
CA LEU A 485 -21.69 5.41 12.73
C LEU A 485 -20.55 5.17 13.73
N LEU A 486 -19.62 4.26 13.43
CA LEU A 486 -18.48 3.96 14.28
C LEU A 486 -17.62 5.21 14.54
N VAL A 487 -17.28 5.94 13.47
CA VAL A 487 -16.50 7.18 13.54
C VAL A 487 -17.26 8.26 14.33
N ALA A 488 -18.57 8.39 14.12
CA ALA A 488 -19.40 9.38 14.83
C ALA A 488 -19.46 9.09 16.34
N VAL A 489 -19.68 7.83 16.72
CA VAL A 489 -19.68 7.40 18.13
C VAL A 489 -18.29 7.61 18.74
N ASP A 490 -17.25 7.28 17.99
CA ASP A 490 -15.88 7.38 18.47
C ASP A 490 -15.47 8.82 18.78
N TYR A 491 -15.79 9.76 17.89
CA TYR A 491 -15.60 11.20 18.15
C TYR A 491 -16.51 11.70 19.28
N LYS A 492 -17.76 11.25 19.38
CA LYS A 492 -18.67 11.70 20.44
C LYS A 492 -18.17 11.34 21.84
N ILE A 493 -17.53 10.17 21.97
CA ILE A 493 -16.98 9.67 23.23
C ILE A 493 -15.61 10.29 23.53
N ASN A 494 -14.71 10.31 22.54
CA ASN A 494 -13.28 10.58 22.76
C ASN A 494 -12.83 12.02 22.40
N PHE A 495 -13.67 12.85 21.77
CA PHE A 495 -13.32 14.25 21.46
C PHE A 495 -13.56 15.16 22.67
N ARG A 496 -12.72 15.04 23.69
CA ARG A 496 -12.74 15.82 24.94
C ARG A 496 -11.29 16.11 25.39
N PRO A 497 -11.05 17.12 26.26
CA PRO A 497 -9.70 17.42 26.75
C PRO A 497 -8.96 16.19 27.30
N ASN A 498 -9.67 15.32 28.01
CA ASN A 498 -9.18 14.02 28.50
C ASN A 498 -10.04 12.88 27.91
N PRO A 499 -9.62 12.23 26.81
CA PRO A 499 -10.38 11.14 26.20
C PRO A 499 -10.39 9.89 27.10
N PRO A 500 -11.55 9.25 27.36
CA PRO A 500 -11.61 8.07 28.23
C PRO A 500 -11.04 6.80 27.59
N PHE A 501 -11.02 6.71 26.25
CA PHE A 501 -10.57 5.52 25.51
C PHE A 501 -9.57 5.87 24.39
N ALA A 502 -8.81 6.96 24.55
CA ALA A 502 -7.74 7.34 23.63
C ALA A 502 -6.60 8.07 24.36
N ALA A 503 -5.36 7.86 23.92
CA ALA A 503 -4.20 8.50 24.52
C ALA A 503 -4.14 10.03 24.28
N SER A 504 -4.74 10.51 23.16
CA SER A 504 -4.82 11.93 22.81
C SER A 504 -5.89 12.17 21.74
N ILE A 505 -6.27 13.43 21.52
CA ILE A 505 -7.15 13.83 20.41
C ILE A 505 -6.52 13.49 19.05
N ALA A 506 -5.20 13.64 18.91
CA ALA A 506 -4.45 13.27 17.70
C ALA A 506 -4.59 11.77 17.39
N ALA A 507 -4.53 10.89 18.41
CA ALA A 507 -4.75 9.46 18.24
C ALA A 507 -6.18 9.13 17.76
N VAL A 508 -7.18 9.90 18.19
CA VAL A 508 -8.57 9.78 17.69
C VAL A 508 -8.65 10.19 16.22
N HIS A 509 -7.97 11.27 15.82
CA HIS A 509 -7.91 11.70 14.43
C HIS A 509 -7.19 10.68 13.55
N GLN A 510 -6.04 10.16 13.99
CA GLN A 510 -5.27 9.17 13.25
C GLN A 510 -6.07 7.90 12.98
N ARG A 511 -6.65 7.27 14.02
CA ARG A 511 -7.40 6.01 13.82
C ARG A 511 -8.63 6.18 12.94
N ASN A 512 -9.30 7.34 13.01
CA ASN A 512 -10.47 7.61 12.18
C ASN A 512 -10.10 8.03 10.76
N ALA A 513 -8.94 8.67 10.57
CA ALA A 513 -8.37 8.93 9.24
C ALA A 513 -8.00 7.62 8.53
N GLU A 514 -7.37 6.68 9.25
CA GLU A 514 -7.06 5.33 8.74
C GLU A 514 -8.33 4.58 8.35
N ARG A 515 -9.32 4.50 9.24
CA ARG A 515 -10.63 3.89 8.95
C ARG A 515 -11.30 4.48 7.70
N LEU A 516 -11.32 5.81 7.58
CA LEU A 516 -11.94 6.48 6.44
C LEU A 516 -11.17 6.19 5.14
N SER A 517 -9.84 6.19 5.19
CA SER A 517 -8.98 5.83 4.06
C SER A 517 -9.21 4.40 3.59
N ASP A 518 -9.30 3.45 4.52
CA ASP A 518 -9.59 2.05 4.21
C ASP A 518 -10.96 1.90 3.56
N LEU A 519 -11.99 2.62 4.02
CA LEU A 519 -13.30 2.64 3.37
C LEU A 519 -13.21 3.17 1.94
N LEU A 520 -12.51 4.29 1.74
CA LEU A 520 -12.40 4.95 0.43
C LEU A 520 -11.65 4.07 -0.57
N ARG A 521 -10.57 3.39 -0.15
CA ARG A 521 -9.83 2.42 -0.97
C ARG A 521 -10.62 1.14 -1.24
N HIS A 522 -11.28 0.60 -0.22
CA HIS A 522 -12.02 -0.66 -0.33
C HIS A 522 -13.28 -0.52 -1.18
N ASN A 523 -13.98 0.62 -1.08
CA ASN A 523 -15.07 0.94 -2.00
C ASN A 523 -14.50 1.32 -3.38
N GLY A 524 -13.44 2.12 -3.49
CA GLY A 524 -12.89 2.46 -4.80
C GLY A 524 -13.87 3.26 -5.67
N GLY A 525 -13.52 3.46 -6.95
CA GLY A 525 -14.39 4.16 -7.91
C GLY A 525 -14.70 5.60 -7.47
N LEU A 526 -15.98 5.93 -7.35
CA LEU A 526 -16.42 7.27 -6.94
C LEU A 526 -15.95 7.67 -5.54
N TYR A 527 -15.83 6.72 -4.59
CA TYR A 527 -15.34 7.01 -3.24
C TYR A 527 -13.91 7.56 -3.25
N LEU A 528 -13.03 7.09 -4.14
CA LEU A 528 -11.70 7.67 -4.30
C LEU A 528 -11.78 9.11 -4.82
N LYS A 529 -12.71 9.40 -5.74
CA LYS A 529 -12.93 10.78 -6.25
C LYS A 529 -13.52 11.70 -5.18
N ILE A 530 -14.43 11.20 -4.33
CA ILE A 530 -14.94 11.94 -3.16
C ILE A 530 -13.79 12.22 -2.19
N GLY A 531 -12.93 11.22 -1.95
CA GLY A 531 -11.71 11.36 -1.17
C GLY A 531 -10.78 12.43 -1.73
N GLN A 532 -10.55 12.48 -3.05
CA GLN A 532 -9.83 13.56 -3.73
C GLN A 532 -10.47 14.92 -3.46
N ALA A 533 -11.79 15.04 -3.64
CA ALA A 533 -12.49 16.29 -3.41
C ALA A 533 -12.37 16.79 -1.96
N ILE A 534 -12.39 15.89 -0.98
CA ILE A 534 -12.25 16.21 0.45
C ILE A 534 -10.79 16.56 0.81
N ALA A 535 -9.83 15.77 0.33
CA ALA A 535 -8.39 15.93 0.55
C ALA A 535 -7.90 17.34 0.18
N MET A 536 -8.49 17.92 -0.86
CA MET A 536 -8.09 19.22 -1.39
C MET A 536 -8.51 20.40 -0.51
N GLN A 537 -9.38 20.17 0.47
CA GLN A 537 -9.71 21.13 1.52
C GLN A 537 -8.90 20.83 2.80
N SER A 538 -7.69 20.29 2.65
CA SER A 538 -6.83 19.84 3.75
C SER A 538 -6.60 20.88 4.84
N ALA A 539 -6.55 22.17 4.48
CA ALA A 539 -6.42 23.26 5.45
C ALA A 539 -7.53 23.32 6.51
N ILE A 540 -8.68 22.67 6.25
CA ILE A 540 -9.83 22.59 7.15
C ILE A 540 -9.82 21.26 7.94
N LEU A 541 -9.05 20.26 7.49
CA LEU A 541 -9.00 18.93 8.09
C LEU A 541 -7.89 18.83 9.15
N PRO A 542 -8.05 17.98 10.19
CA PRO A 542 -6.98 17.67 11.11
C PRO A 542 -5.75 17.10 10.38
N PRO A 543 -4.50 17.38 10.83
CA PRO A 543 -3.27 17.00 10.14
C PRO A 543 -3.18 15.50 9.81
N GLU A 544 -3.76 14.64 10.65
CA GLU A 544 -3.78 13.19 10.47
C GLU A 544 -4.63 12.77 9.27
N PHE A 545 -5.75 13.45 9.03
CA PHE A 545 -6.58 13.23 7.83
C PHE A 545 -5.85 13.69 6.58
N GLN A 546 -5.20 14.86 6.65
CA GLN A 546 -4.42 15.39 5.54
C GLN A 546 -3.36 14.37 5.10
N LYS A 547 -2.49 13.94 6.03
CA LYS A 547 -1.44 12.94 5.79
C LYS A 547 -1.98 11.69 5.12
N MET A 548 -3.12 11.18 5.59
CA MET A 548 -3.71 9.97 5.05
C MET A 548 -4.25 10.14 3.62
N PHE A 549 -4.94 11.26 3.35
CA PHE A 549 -5.47 11.54 2.02
C PHE A 549 -4.38 11.72 0.96
N SER A 550 -3.22 12.30 1.31
CA SER A 550 -2.09 12.45 0.37
C SER A 550 -1.55 11.12 -0.16
N ARG A 551 -1.65 10.04 0.62
CA ARG A 551 -1.14 8.69 0.26
C ARG A 551 -2.15 7.83 -0.50
N MET A 552 -3.34 8.36 -0.82
CA MET A 552 -4.45 7.54 -1.31
C MET A 552 -4.54 7.45 -2.84
N PHE A 553 -3.77 8.25 -3.59
CA PHE A 553 -4.05 8.51 -5.01
C PHE A 553 -3.18 7.78 -6.04
N ASP A 554 -2.48 6.71 -5.65
CA ASP A 554 -1.67 5.91 -6.58
C ASP A 554 -2.35 4.59 -7.02
N ASP A 555 -2.26 4.34 -8.33
CA ASP A 555 -2.70 3.18 -9.14
C ASP A 555 -4.14 2.64 -8.93
N ALA A 556 -5.05 3.09 -9.80
CA ALA A 556 -6.38 2.51 -9.92
C ALA A 556 -6.35 1.19 -10.75
N PRO A 557 -7.04 0.12 -10.31
CA PRO A 557 -7.08 -1.14 -11.05
C PRO A 557 -7.82 -0.99 -12.39
N GLN A 558 -7.36 -1.74 -13.41
CA GLN A 558 -7.95 -1.79 -14.75
C GLN A 558 -9.07 -2.83 -14.83
N ASN A 559 -10.16 -2.52 -15.54
CA ASN A 559 -11.20 -3.50 -15.86
C ASN A 559 -10.71 -4.49 -16.93
N SER A 560 -11.29 -5.68 -16.93
CA SER A 560 -11.00 -6.70 -17.94
C SER A 560 -11.46 -6.22 -19.33
N TRP A 561 -10.77 -6.66 -20.39
CA TRP A 561 -11.17 -6.33 -21.76
C TRP A 561 -12.62 -6.76 -22.08
N LYS A 562 -13.12 -7.83 -21.45
CA LYS A 562 -14.51 -8.28 -21.60
C LYS A 562 -15.51 -7.25 -21.08
N ASP A 563 -15.20 -6.57 -19.98
CA ASP A 563 -16.06 -5.52 -19.44
C ASP A 563 -16.02 -4.26 -20.31
N VAL A 564 -14.86 -3.94 -20.89
CA VAL A 564 -14.70 -2.85 -21.86
C VAL A 564 -15.55 -3.09 -23.10
N GLU A 565 -15.44 -4.26 -23.73
CA GLU A 565 -16.24 -4.64 -24.89
C GLU A 565 -17.73 -4.58 -24.57
N LYS A 566 -18.11 -4.99 -23.37
CA LYS A 566 -19.51 -4.96 -22.93
C LYS A 566 -20.05 -3.53 -22.81
N VAL A 567 -19.30 -2.60 -22.23
CA VAL A 567 -19.71 -1.18 -22.15
C VAL A 567 -19.90 -0.59 -23.54
N ILE A 568 -18.95 -0.81 -24.45
CA ILE A 568 -19.04 -0.31 -25.83
C ILE A 568 -20.25 -0.93 -26.55
N LYS A 569 -20.47 -2.24 -26.40
CA LYS A 569 -21.60 -2.93 -27.01
C LYS A 569 -22.96 -2.46 -26.47
N GLU A 570 -23.05 -2.18 -25.17
CA GLU A 570 -24.26 -1.66 -24.54
C GLU A 570 -24.59 -0.24 -25.03
N ASP A 571 -23.59 0.63 -25.20
CA ASP A 571 -23.82 2.03 -25.62
C ASP A 571 -24.07 2.18 -27.13
N PHE A 572 -23.33 1.45 -27.97
CA PHE A 572 -23.39 1.60 -29.43
C PHE A 572 -24.23 0.53 -30.13
N GLY A 573 -24.64 -0.54 -29.42
CA GLY A 573 -25.34 -1.69 -30.00
C GLY A 573 -24.53 -2.54 -30.98
N LYS A 574 -23.25 -2.20 -31.19
CA LYS A 574 -22.33 -2.77 -32.18
C LYS A 574 -21.07 -3.33 -31.51
N SER A 575 -20.30 -4.15 -32.24
CA SER A 575 -19.01 -4.63 -31.73
C SER A 575 -17.97 -3.51 -31.74
N VAL A 576 -16.90 -3.64 -30.93
CA VAL A 576 -15.79 -2.68 -30.89
C VAL A 576 -15.16 -2.48 -32.29
N GLU A 577 -15.04 -3.57 -33.05
CA GLU A 577 -14.49 -3.56 -34.41
C GLU A 577 -15.38 -2.78 -35.39
N ASP A 578 -16.70 -2.81 -35.19
CA ASP A 578 -17.66 -2.09 -36.05
C ASP A 578 -17.82 -0.61 -35.66
N VAL A 579 -17.73 -0.29 -34.36
CA VAL A 579 -17.82 1.09 -33.88
C VAL A 579 -16.62 1.90 -34.35
N PHE A 580 -15.40 1.42 -34.08
CA PHE A 580 -14.18 2.16 -34.38
C PHE A 580 -13.57 1.80 -35.73
N GLY A 581 -14.16 0.87 -36.48
CA GLY A 581 -13.61 0.41 -37.76
C GLY A 581 -12.22 -0.21 -37.61
N VAL A 582 -11.97 -0.93 -36.51
CA VAL A 582 -10.69 -1.56 -36.18
C VAL A 582 -10.76 -3.09 -36.31
N SER A 583 -9.61 -3.75 -36.43
CA SER A 583 -9.51 -5.21 -36.45
C SER A 583 -8.49 -5.71 -35.43
N PHE A 584 -8.90 -6.70 -34.63
CA PHE A 584 -7.99 -7.46 -33.76
C PHE A 584 -7.44 -8.72 -34.45
N THR A 585 -7.95 -9.05 -35.63
CA THR A 585 -7.62 -10.25 -36.41
C THR A 585 -6.70 -9.97 -37.61
N GLY A 586 -6.37 -8.69 -37.85
CA GLY A 586 -5.39 -8.26 -38.84
C GLY A 586 -5.95 -7.98 -40.23
N ASP A 587 -7.20 -7.53 -40.33
CA ASP A 587 -7.79 -7.04 -41.59
C ASP A 587 -7.07 -5.75 -42.06
N PRO A 588 -6.44 -5.74 -43.24
CA PRO A 588 -5.69 -4.58 -43.74
C PRO A 588 -6.56 -3.38 -44.12
N THR A 589 -7.87 -3.55 -44.25
CA THR A 589 -8.81 -2.46 -44.58
C THR A 589 -9.31 -1.71 -43.34
N LYS A 590 -9.03 -2.23 -42.14
CA LYS A 590 -9.47 -1.68 -40.86
C LYS A 590 -8.29 -1.14 -40.04
N GLY A 591 -8.61 -0.27 -39.10
CA GLY A 591 -7.66 0.28 -38.13
C GLY A 591 -7.19 -0.76 -37.08
N VAL A 592 -6.41 -0.31 -36.09
CA VAL A 592 -5.93 -1.14 -34.98
C VAL A 592 -6.24 -0.52 -33.63
N MET A 593 -6.50 -1.34 -32.61
CA MET A 593 -6.75 -0.87 -31.25
C MET A 593 -6.01 -1.75 -30.24
N GLU A 594 -5.48 -1.14 -29.17
CA GLU A 594 -4.85 -1.87 -28.08
C GLU A 594 -5.86 -2.32 -27.03
N ARG A 595 -5.85 -3.63 -26.72
CA ARG A 595 -6.69 -4.19 -25.66
C ARG A 595 -6.23 -3.83 -24.25
N LYS A 596 -4.95 -3.52 -24.08
CA LYS A 596 -4.39 -3.07 -22.79
C LYS A 596 -4.55 -1.55 -22.70
N ALA A 597 -5.15 -1.07 -21.61
CA ALA A 597 -5.28 0.36 -21.39
C ALA A 597 -3.89 1.00 -21.18
N ARG A 598 -3.69 2.19 -21.76
CA ARG A 598 -2.48 3.00 -21.62
C ARG A 598 -2.46 3.82 -20.34
N ALA A 599 -3.65 4.16 -19.85
CA ALA A 599 -3.84 4.81 -18.56
C ALA A 599 -5.13 4.30 -17.92
N SER A 600 -5.17 4.29 -16.58
CA SER A 600 -6.37 3.99 -15.82
C SER A 600 -6.49 4.99 -14.68
N ALA A 601 -7.70 5.49 -14.49
CA ALA A 601 -8.07 6.44 -13.45
C ALA A 601 -9.16 5.82 -12.55
N SER A 602 -9.66 6.60 -11.59
CA SER A 602 -10.68 6.17 -10.63
C SER A 602 -11.99 5.72 -11.33
N VAL A 603 -12.46 6.47 -12.33
CA VAL A 603 -13.75 6.28 -13.00
C VAL A 603 -13.65 5.63 -14.38
N ALA A 604 -12.49 5.72 -15.05
CA ALA A 604 -12.34 5.38 -16.46
C ALA A 604 -10.96 4.79 -16.79
N GLN A 605 -10.82 4.19 -17.96
CA GLN A 605 -9.55 3.77 -18.54
C GLN A 605 -9.43 4.19 -20.00
N VAL A 606 -8.21 4.46 -20.46
CA VAL A 606 -7.93 5.00 -21.79
C VAL A 606 -7.18 3.99 -22.64
N HIS A 607 -7.71 3.71 -23.82
CA HIS A 607 -7.11 2.85 -24.82
C HIS A 607 -6.61 3.67 -26.01
N TRP A 608 -5.51 3.24 -26.62
CA TRP A 608 -5.03 3.82 -27.87
C TRP A 608 -5.61 3.04 -29.06
N ALA A 609 -6.02 3.76 -30.10
CA ALA A 609 -6.38 3.18 -31.39
C ALA A 609 -5.91 4.06 -32.55
N ARG A 610 -5.74 3.44 -33.71
CA ARG A 610 -5.57 4.09 -35.00
C ARG A 610 -6.72 3.66 -35.91
N LEU A 611 -7.52 4.61 -36.38
CA LEU A 611 -8.68 4.36 -37.24
C LEU A 611 -8.24 4.03 -38.68
N ALA A 612 -9.16 3.53 -39.50
CA ALA A 612 -8.90 3.16 -40.89
C ALA A 612 -8.45 4.34 -41.76
N ASP A 613 -8.88 5.56 -41.43
CA ASP A 613 -8.46 6.80 -42.10
C ASP A 613 -7.10 7.34 -41.62
N GLY A 614 -6.43 6.61 -40.71
CA GLY A 614 -5.10 6.93 -40.21
C GLY A 614 -5.09 7.81 -38.96
N ARG A 615 -6.22 8.38 -38.52
CA ARG A 615 -6.31 9.16 -37.27
C ARG A 615 -5.94 8.30 -36.05
N GLU A 616 -5.13 8.84 -35.16
CA GLU A 616 -4.87 8.22 -33.84
C GLU A 616 -5.77 8.84 -32.78
N VAL A 617 -6.38 7.98 -31.97
CA VAL A 617 -7.40 8.37 -31.00
C VAL A 617 -7.13 7.77 -29.62
N ALA A 618 -7.47 8.54 -28.59
CA ALA A 618 -7.61 8.12 -27.21
C ALA A 618 -9.08 7.77 -26.96
N ILE A 619 -9.36 6.50 -26.65
CA ILE A 619 -10.71 6.01 -26.33
C ILE A 619 -10.80 5.85 -24.82
N LYS A 620 -11.42 6.82 -24.15
CA LYS A 620 -11.71 6.83 -22.71
C LYS A 620 -13.02 6.07 -22.47
N ILE A 621 -12.95 4.95 -21.76
CA ILE A 621 -14.11 4.10 -21.45
C ILE A 621 -14.34 4.11 -19.94
N GLN A 622 -15.58 4.40 -19.52
CA GLN A 622 -15.98 4.36 -18.13
C GLN A 622 -15.96 2.93 -17.60
N LYS A 623 -15.52 2.73 -16.36
CA LYS A 623 -15.58 1.42 -15.69
C LYS A 623 -17.05 1.01 -15.53
N ARG A 624 -17.36 -0.23 -15.90
CA ARG A 624 -18.74 -0.73 -16.06
C ARG A 624 -19.59 -0.56 -14.80
N GLU A 625 -18.99 -0.75 -13.64
CA GLU A 625 -19.65 -0.68 -12.33
C GLU A 625 -20.07 0.75 -11.93
N ILE A 626 -19.46 1.80 -12.50
CA ILE A 626 -19.68 3.18 -12.07
C ILE A 626 -21.13 3.61 -12.29
N ALA A 627 -21.72 3.25 -13.45
CA ALA A 627 -23.09 3.61 -13.78
C ALA A 627 -24.11 3.08 -12.75
N ALA A 628 -23.86 1.90 -12.17
CA ALA A 628 -24.74 1.30 -11.16
C ALA A 628 -24.44 1.76 -9.72
N GLN A 629 -23.23 2.28 -9.47
CA GLN A 629 -22.76 2.66 -8.13
C GLN A 629 -22.92 4.16 -7.85
N VAL A 630 -22.80 5.03 -8.86
CA VAL A 630 -22.68 6.48 -8.68
C VAL A 630 -23.85 7.09 -7.90
N GLU A 631 -25.09 6.70 -8.21
CA GLU A 631 -26.28 7.23 -7.53
C GLU A 631 -26.34 6.82 -6.05
N TRP A 632 -26.05 5.55 -5.76
CA TRP A 632 -26.01 5.01 -4.41
C TRP A 632 -24.90 5.64 -3.58
N ASP A 633 -23.70 5.72 -4.15
CA ASP A 633 -22.51 6.28 -3.49
C ASP A 633 -22.73 7.77 -3.16
N LEU A 634 -23.28 8.57 -4.08
CA LEU A 634 -23.61 9.99 -3.83
C LEU A 634 -24.76 10.15 -2.84
N TRP A 635 -25.78 9.29 -2.90
CA TRP A 635 -26.86 9.30 -1.92
C TRP A 635 -26.33 9.02 -0.51
N ALA A 636 -25.52 7.98 -0.33
CA ALA A 636 -24.91 7.64 0.94
C ALA A 636 -24.02 8.79 1.45
N PHE A 637 -23.22 9.40 0.58
CA PHE A 637 -22.39 10.55 0.91
C PHE A 637 -23.23 11.76 1.39
N LYS A 638 -24.33 12.08 0.71
CA LYS A 638 -25.27 13.14 1.11
C LYS A 638 -25.87 12.87 2.50
N ILE A 639 -26.37 11.67 2.74
CA ILE A 639 -27.00 11.31 4.02
C ILE A 639 -25.98 11.33 5.16
N VAL A 640 -24.80 10.73 5.00
CA VAL A 640 -23.75 10.73 6.02
C VAL A 640 -23.31 12.15 6.32
N SER A 641 -23.11 12.99 5.30
CA SER A 641 -22.73 14.39 5.47
C SER A 641 -23.82 15.20 6.17
N TYR A 642 -25.09 14.94 5.86
CA TYR A 642 -26.23 15.58 6.53
C TYR A 642 -26.27 15.22 8.03
N ILE A 643 -26.16 13.92 8.36
CA ILE A 643 -26.14 13.43 9.74
C ILE A 643 -24.99 14.07 10.49
N TYR A 644 -23.78 14.06 9.93
CA TYR A 644 -22.59 14.65 10.55
C TYR A 644 -22.74 16.17 10.75
N SER A 645 -23.32 16.87 9.78
CA SER A 645 -23.55 18.31 9.89
C SER A 645 -24.47 18.64 11.07
N LYS A 646 -25.52 17.83 11.29
CA LYS A 646 -26.43 17.96 12.45
C LYS A 646 -25.81 17.47 13.76
N TRP A 647 -24.96 16.45 13.71
CA TRP A 647 -24.42 15.80 14.90
C TRP A 647 -23.23 16.56 15.52
N PHE A 648 -22.50 17.33 14.70
CA PHE A 648 -21.31 18.08 15.10
C PHE A 648 -21.46 19.62 15.02
N ASP A 649 -22.64 20.14 14.66
CA ASP A 649 -22.94 21.59 14.51
C ASP A 649 -21.95 22.34 13.59
N ILE A 650 -21.50 21.66 12.54
CA ILE A 650 -20.63 22.21 11.48
C ILE A 650 -21.43 22.23 10.18
N PRO A 651 -21.46 23.35 9.43
CA PRO A 651 -22.29 23.50 8.22
C PRO A 651 -21.68 22.79 6.98
N PHE A 652 -21.29 21.52 7.15
CA PHE A 652 -20.65 20.74 6.11
C PHE A 652 -21.59 20.42 4.94
N TYR A 653 -22.91 20.34 5.20
CA TYR A 653 -23.87 19.87 4.20
C TYR A 653 -24.17 20.89 3.09
N ASN A 654 -24.04 22.20 3.31
CA ASN A 654 -24.46 23.20 2.31
C ASN A 654 -23.72 23.09 0.96
N LEU A 655 -22.48 22.62 1.01
CA LEU A 655 -21.60 22.49 -0.16
C LEU A 655 -21.69 21.11 -0.79
N VAL A 656 -22.17 20.10 -0.04
CA VAL A 656 -22.20 18.70 -0.45
C VAL A 656 -23.10 18.44 -1.66
N PRO A 657 -24.33 19.00 -1.76
CA PRO A 657 -25.15 18.86 -2.97
C PRO A 657 -24.44 19.39 -4.22
N PHE A 658 -23.79 20.55 -4.11
CA PHE A 658 -23.07 21.17 -5.22
C PHE A 658 -21.86 20.33 -5.64
N VAL A 659 -21.06 19.86 -4.68
CA VAL A 659 -19.90 18.97 -4.97
C VAL A 659 -20.38 17.65 -5.58
N SER A 660 -21.47 17.07 -5.05
CA SER A 660 -22.04 15.82 -5.54
C SER A 660 -22.54 15.92 -6.98
N GLU A 661 -23.17 17.05 -7.33
CA GLU A 661 -23.59 17.33 -8.71
C GLU A 661 -22.39 17.39 -9.66
N ARG A 662 -21.29 18.04 -9.25
CA ARG A 662 -20.07 18.10 -10.07
C ARG A 662 -19.38 16.75 -10.22
N LEU A 663 -19.34 15.94 -9.15
CA LEU A 663 -18.83 14.57 -9.21
C LEU A 663 -19.70 13.67 -10.11
N PHE A 664 -21.01 13.89 -10.12
CA PHE A 664 -21.92 13.17 -11.02
C PHE A 664 -21.66 13.55 -12.48
N LEU A 665 -21.52 14.84 -12.79
CA LEU A 665 -21.21 15.32 -14.14
C LEU A 665 -19.87 14.82 -14.67
N GLU A 666 -18.92 14.49 -13.79
CA GLU A 666 -17.64 13.88 -14.17
C GLU A 666 -17.79 12.43 -14.68
N THR A 667 -18.93 11.79 -14.40
CA THR A 667 -19.27 10.47 -14.96
C THR A 667 -19.98 10.56 -16.31
N ASP A 668 -20.22 11.77 -16.82
CA ASP A 668 -20.87 12.01 -18.11
C ASP A 668 -19.84 12.55 -19.11
N PHE A 669 -19.38 11.69 -20.03
CA PHE A 669 -18.35 12.12 -20.97
C PHE A 669 -18.87 12.99 -22.12
N GLU A 670 -20.18 13.07 -22.35
CA GLU A 670 -20.73 14.05 -23.30
C GLU A 670 -20.60 15.46 -22.72
N ASN A 671 -20.79 15.60 -21.40
CA ASN A 671 -20.53 16.84 -20.69
C ASN A 671 -19.04 17.21 -20.73
N GLU A 672 -18.14 16.24 -20.49
CA GLU A 672 -16.69 16.45 -20.62
C GLU A 672 -16.30 16.91 -22.04
N ALA A 673 -16.85 16.27 -23.07
CA ALA A 673 -16.61 16.64 -24.47
C ALA A 673 -17.04 18.09 -24.76
N LYS A 674 -18.26 18.47 -24.35
CA LYS A 674 -18.79 19.84 -24.52
C LYS A 674 -17.92 20.88 -23.79
N ASN A 675 -17.45 20.57 -22.58
CA ASN A 675 -16.56 21.46 -21.83
C ASN A 675 -15.24 21.68 -22.56
N GLY A 676 -14.68 20.62 -23.16
CA GLY A 676 -13.45 20.69 -23.97
C GLY A 676 -13.64 21.55 -25.21
N GLU A 677 -14.72 21.36 -25.96
CA GLU A 677 -15.04 22.15 -27.15
C GLU A 677 -15.24 23.63 -26.84
N GLN A 678 -15.98 23.93 -25.78
CA GLN A 678 -16.18 25.30 -25.33
C GLN A 678 -14.86 25.96 -24.89
N MET A 679 -13.97 25.20 -24.22
CA MET A 679 -12.64 25.69 -23.88
C MET A 679 -11.78 25.95 -25.13
N ALA A 680 -11.88 25.07 -26.14
CA ALA A 680 -11.19 25.23 -27.41
C ALA A 680 -11.62 26.53 -28.12
N GLU A 681 -12.93 26.82 -28.12
CA GLU A 681 -13.48 28.05 -28.66
C GLU A 681 -12.98 29.30 -27.91
N PHE A 682 -13.02 29.29 -26.58
CA PHE A 682 -12.50 30.40 -25.78
C PHE A 682 -11.00 30.66 -26.04
N VAL A 683 -10.20 29.60 -26.12
CA VAL A 683 -8.77 29.70 -26.42
C VAL A 683 -8.54 30.25 -27.83
N ALA A 684 -9.27 29.76 -28.83
CA ALA A 684 -9.15 30.20 -30.22
C ALA A 684 -9.49 31.70 -30.39
N ASN A 685 -10.51 32.17 -29.65
CA ASN A 685 -10.97 33.55 -29.69
C ASN A 685 -10.11 34.53 -28.86
N GLU A 686 -9.17 34.05 -28.04
CA GLU A 686 -8.28 34.90 -27.25
C GLU A 686 -6.88 35.01 -27.92
N PRO A 687 -6.54 36.17 -28.53
CA PRO A 687 -5.28 36.33 -29.29
C PRO A 687 -4.02 36.04 -28.47
N ARG A 688 -4.06 36.26 -27.14
CA ARG A 688 -2.93 36.03 -26.23
C ARG A 688 -2.69 34.54 -25.93
N LEU A 689 -3.67 33.67 -26.20
CA LEU A 689 -3.67 32.24 -25.84
C LEU A 689 -3.80 31.29 -27.04
N ARG A 690 -4.48 31.68 -28.13
CA ARG A 690 -4.79 30.83 -29.30
C ARG A 690 -3.61 30.08 -29.91
N ASN A 691 -2.39 30.63 -29.78
CA ASN A 691 -1.17 30.04 -30.32
C ASN A 691 -0.28 29.38 -29.25
N ARG A 692 -0.76 29.22 -28.00
CA ARG A 692 0.02 28.70 -26.86
C ARG A 692 -0.66 27.54 -26.15
N VAL A 693 -1.97 27.39 -26.33
CA VAL A 693 -2.79 26.36 -25.68
C VAL A 693 -3.53 25.59 -26.76
N TYR A 694 -3.56 24.27 -26.63
CA TYR A 694 -4.27 23.37 -27.53
C TYR A 694 -5.22 22.48 -26.73
N ILE A 695 -6.42 22.24 -27.28
CA ILE A 695 -7.41 21.35 -26.70
C ILE A 695 -7.68 20.23 -27.72
N PRO A 696 -7.54 18.94 -27.35
CA PRO A 696 -7.74 17.83 -28.27
C PRO A 696 -9.13 17.81 -28.87
N LYS A 697 -9.23 17.47 -30.16
CA LYS A 697 -10.52 17.33 -30.83
C LYS A 697 -11.27 16.10 -30.33
N VAL A 698 -12.56 16.24 -30.04
CA VAL A 698 -13.45 15.12 -29.72
C VAL A 698 -14.17 14.64 -30.98
N TYR A 699 -14.34 13.32 -31.10
CA TYR A 699 -15.06 12.67 -32.19
C TYR A 699 -16.42 12.17 -31.68
N HIS A 700 -17.45 13.01 -31.80
CA HIS A 700 -18.81 12.72 -31.32
C HIS A 700 -19.42 11.46 -31.94
N GLU A 701 -19.08 11.18 -33.20
CA GLU A 701 -19.57 10.01 -33.92
C GLU A 701 -19.05 8.68 -33.34
N LEU A 702 -17.97 8.73 -32.54
CA LEU A 702 -17.35 7.62 -31.83
C LEU A 702 -17.46 7.80 -30.30
N SER A 703 -18.38 8.65 -29.83
CA SER A 703 -18.54 8.96 -28.41
C SER A 703 -19.99 8.74 -27.96
N SER A 704 -20.14 8.54 -26.65
CA SER A 704 -21.39 8.34 -25.93
C SER A 704 -21.22 8.85 -24.50
N LYS A 705 -22.27 8.78 -23.69
CA LYS A 705 -22.21 9.11 -22.26
C LYS A 705 -21.13 8.36 -21.47
N ARG A 706 -20.81 7.11 -21.82
CA ARG A 706 -19.80 6.26 -21.12
C ARG A 706 -18.51 6.02 -21.90
N VAL A 707 -18.42 6.47 -23.15
CA VAL A 707 -17.23 6.30 -24.01
C VAL A 707 -16.91 7.62 -24.69
N MET A 708 -15.70 8.14 -24.53
CA MET A 708 -15.26 9.35 -25.22
C MET A 708 -14.04 9.07 -26.08
N THR A 709 -14.15 9.40 -27.36
CA THR A 709 -13.07 9.24 -28.32
C THR A 709 -12.54 10.61 -28.71
N ALA A 710 -11.28 10.88 -28.35
CA ALA A 710 -10.61 12.15 -28.63
C ALA A 710 -9.31 11.92 -29.40
N GLU A 711 -8.77 12.98 -30.00
CA GLU A 711 -7.46 12.98 -30.64
C GLU A 711 -6.37 12.47 -29.68
N TRP A 712 -5.52 11.58 -30.18
CA TRP A 712 -4.37 11.13 -29.41
C TRP A 712 -3.28 12.21 -29.33
N ILE A 713 -2.82 12.51 -28.10
CA ILE A 713 -1.80 13.52 -27.85
C ILE A 713 -0.46 12.88 -27.48
N GLU A 714 0.54 13.04 -28.35
CA GLU A 714 1.95 12.88 -27.96
C GLU A 714 2.47 14.13 -27.26
N GLY A 715 3.02 14.00 -26.05
CA GLY A 715 3.57 15.13 -25.29
C GLY A 715 4.29 14.72 -24.02
N VAL A 716 5.04 15.65 -23.44
CA VAL A 716 5.71 15.46 -22.14
C VAL A 716 4.79 15.97 -21.05
N ARG A 717 4.60 15.19 -19.98
CA ARG A 717 3.72 15.59 -18.88
C ARG A 717 4.34 16.73 -18.06
N LEU A 718 3.53 17.64 -17.52
CA LEU A 718 4.01 18.85 -16.83
C LEU A 718 5.00 18.57 -15.68
N TRP A 719 4.85 17.44 -14.99
CA TRP A 719 5.72 17.07 -13.88
C TRP A 719 7.09 16.51 -14.28
N ASP A 720 7.28 16.13 -15.55
CA ASP A 720 8.58 15.63 -16.04
C ASP A 720 9.51 16.82 -16.39
N LYS A 721 9.99 17.50 -15.34
CA LYS A 721 10.85 18.68 -15.46
C LYS A 721 12.11 18.42 -16.30
N GLU A 722 12.67 17.23 -16.22
CA GLU A 722 13.86 16.86 -16.98
C GLU A 722 13.55 16.76 -18.47
N ALA A 723 12.48 16.07 -18.88
CA ALA A 723 12.10 15.98 -20.28
C ALA A 723 11.66 17.34 -20.86
N LEU A 724 11.11 18.26 -20.05
CA LEU A 724 10.81 19.61 -20.49
C LEU A 724 12.07 20.43 -20.81
N THR A 725 13.11 20.31 -19.99
CA THR A 725 14.27 21.23 -19.99
C THR A 725 15.49 20.70 -20.73
N ARG A 726 15.69 19.38 -20.82
CA ARG A 726 16.82 18.77 -21.53
C ARG A 726 16.89 19.26 -22.99
N PRO A 727 18.09 19.38 -23.58
CA PRO A 727 18.24 19.97 -24.90
C PRO A 727 17.44 19.24 -25.98
N TRP A 728 16.85 20.01 -26.89
CA TRP A 728 16.19 19.50 -28.09
C TRP A 728 17.19 18.81 -29.01
N LYS A 729 16.83 17.62 -29.52
CA LYS A 729 17.66 16.81 -30.42
C LYS A 729 16.93 16.37 -31.69
N GLY A 730 15.68 16.80 -31.89
CA GLY A 730 14.85 16.44 -33.05
C GLY A 730 14.92 17.44 -34.19
N GLY A 731 16.10 17.84 -34.66
CA GLY A 731 16.22 18.70 -35.85
C GLY A 731 16.01 20.21 -35.62
N TRP A 732 16.44 21.02 -36.59
CA TRP A 732 16.31 22.48 -36.56
C TRP A 732 14.96 22.88 -37.18
N HIS A 733 14.24 23.81 -36.55
CA HIS A 733 12.87 24.22 -36.92
C HIS A 733 11.79 23.13 -36.95
N GLU A 734 12.05 21.98 -36.33
CA GLU A 734 11.06 20.92 -36.14
C GLU A 734 10.40 21.04 -34.76
N GLY A 735 9.12 20.71 -34.71
CA GLY A 735 8.36 20.59 -33.47
C GLY A 735 8.35 19.16 -32.94
N SER A 736 7.89 18.96 -31.70
CA SER A 736 7.59 17.62 -31.20
C SER A 736 6.43 16.99 -31.98
N PRO A 737 6.34 15.64 -32.04
CA PRO A 737 5.25 14.95 -32.73
C PRO A 737 3.87 15.48 -32.36
N GLY A 738 3.02 15.74 -33.35
CA GLY A 738 1.67 16.24 -33.14
C GLY A 738 1.56 17.75 -32.84
N SER A 739 2.68 18.47 -32.67
CA SER A 739 2.64 19.90 -32.36
C SER A 739 2.10 20.72 -33.54
N HIS A 740 1.32 21.77 -33.23
CA HIS A 740 0.75 22.67 -34.24
C HIS A 740 -0.08 21.95 -35.33
N GLY A 741 -0.77 20.87 -34.98
CA GLY A 741 -1.58 20.09 -35.93
C GLY A 741 -0.77 19.29 -36.96
N THR A 742 0.54 19.13 -36.75
CA THR A 742 1.38 18.25 -37.59
C THR A 742 0.89 16.81 -37.45
N PRO A 743 0.56 16.10 -38.55
CA PRO A 743 0.17 14.70 -38.49
C PRO A 743 1.23 13.85 -37.80
N LEU A 744 0.81 12.85 -37.02
CA LEU A 744 1.73 11.91 -36.40
C LEU A 744 2.32 10.97 -37.45
N ASP A 745 3.61 10.65 -37.31
CA ASP A 745 4.29 9.72 -38.21
C ASP A 745 3.54 8.38 -38.30
N PRO A 746 3.40 7.79 -39.50
CA PRO A 746 2.84 6.46 -39.64
C PRO A 746 3.70 5.43 -38.86
N PRO A 747 3.13 4.32 -38.37
CA PRO A 747 3.87 3.26 -37.71
C PRO A 747 5.02 2.73 -38.58
N ASP A 748 6.23 2.76 -38.04
CA ASP A 748 7.40 2.08 -38.62
C ASP A 748 7.27 0.57 -38.41
N LYS A 749 6.52 -0.09 -39.31
CA LYS A 749 6.58 -1.50 -39.72
C LYS A 749 5.25 -1.88 -40.38
N LYS A 750 5.31 -2.77 -41.39
CA LYS A 750 4.14 -3.53 -41.83
C LYS A 750 3.38 -4.00 -40.59
N LEU A 751 2.08 -3.72 -40.52
CA LEU A 751 1.18 -4.30 -39.51
C LEU A 751 1.56 -5.78 -39.33
N PRO A 752 1.73 -6.26 -38.09
CA PRO A 752 2.16 -7.64 -37.85
C PRO A 752 1.26 -8.58 -38.67
N SER A 753 1.90 -9.50 -39.39
CA SER A 753 1.19 -10.40 -40.30
C SER A 753 0.13 -11.21 -39.54
N ARG A 754 -0.90 -11.68 -40.25
CA ARG A 754 -1.97 -12.51 -39.66
C ARG A 754 -1.43 -13.74 -38.91
N GLU A 755 -0.26 -14.25 -39.31
CA GLU A 755 0.48 -15.30 -38.59
C GLU A 755 1.17 -14.82 -37.29
N GLU A 756 1.71 -13.61 -37.25
CA GLU A 756 2.33 -13.04 -36.05
C GLU A 756 1.31 -12.64 -34.98
N LEU A 757 0.15 -12.10 -35.40
CA LEU A 757 -1.01 -11.83 -34.53
C LEU A 757 -1.62 -13.12 -33.97
N ALA A 758 -1.51 -14.26 -34.68
CA ALA A 758 -1.97 -15.56 -34.23
C ALA A 758 -0.96 -16.29 -33.32
N ARG A 759 0.35 -16.11 -33.54
CA ARG A 759 1.43 -16.77 -32.76
C ARG A 759 1.72 -16.09 -31.41
N LYS A 760 1.52 -14.76 -31.30
CA LYS A 760 1.67 -14.02 -30.04
C LYS A 760 0.29 -13.72 -29.47
N SER A 761 0.09 -13.89 -28.17
CA SER A 761 -1.19 -13.48 -27.56
C SER A 761 -1.38 -11.97 -27.81
N VAL A 762 -2.50 -11.60 -28.44
CA VAL A 762 -2.87 -10.21 -28.80
C VAL A 762 -2.78 -9.25 -27.59
N ALA A 763 -2.79 -9.78 -26.37
CA ALA A 763 -2.60 -9.04 -25.12
C ALA A 763 -1.15 -8.53 -24.88
N SER A 764 -0.15 -9.00 -25.62
CA SER A 764 1.28 -8.77 -25.35
C SER A 764 2.01 -7.86 -26.35
N LEU A 765 1.36 -7.46 -27.46
CA LEU A 765 1.95 -6.60 -28.48
C LEU A 765 1.68 -5.13 -28.18
N LYS A 766 2.72 -4.33 -27.95
CA LYS A 766 2.64 -2.86 -28.00
C LYS A 766 2.53 -2.47 -29.49
N ILE A 767 1.34 -2.07 -29.92
CA ILE A 767 1.03 -1.74 -31.32
C ILE A 767 1.30 -0.24 -31.57
N LYS A 768 1.12 0.60 -30.56
CA LYS A 768 1.41 2.04 -30.63
C LYS A 768 2.90 2.27 -30.96
N PRO A 769 3.22 3.07 -31.99
CA PRO A 769 4.60 3.47 -32.30
C PRO A 769 5.24 4.25 -31.15
N GLU A 770 6.52 3.97 -30.88
CA GLU A 770 7.33 4.81 -29.98
C GLU A 770 7.96 5.94 -30.80
N ARG A 771 7.61 7.19 -30.48
CA ARG A 771 8.06 8.39 -31.19
C ARG A 771 9.09 9.14 -30.35
N THR A 772 10.27 8.54 -30.21
CA THR A 772 11.38 9.08 -29.39
C THR A 772 12.51 9.69 -30.23
N HIS A 773 12.39 9.72 -31.56
CA HIS A 773 13.44 10.23 -32.47
C HIS A 773 13.95 11.63 -32.07
N TRP A 774 13.06 12.51 -31.58
CA TRP A 774 13.40 13.86 -31.15
C TRP A 774 14.25 13.95 -29.87
N LYS A 775 14.39 12.84 -29.14
CA LYS A 775 15.32 12.70 -28.01
C LYS A 775 16.75 12.38 -28.47
N GLY A 776 16.97 12.18 -29.77
CA GLY A 776 18.25 11.80 -30.36
C GLY A 776 18.62 10.34 -30.10
N TRP A 777 19.70 9.88 -30.72
CA TRP A 777 20.11 8.46 -30.73
C TRP A 777 20.40 7.81 -29.37
N LYS A 778 20.73 8.61 -28.33
CA LYS A 778 20.90 8.13 -26.95
C LYS A 778 19.62 8.23 -26.10
N GLU A 779 18.53 8.75 -26.66
CA GLU A 779 17.27 9.06 -25.96
C GLU A 779 17.42 9.99 -24.73
N ARG A 780 18.47 10.82 -24.72
CA ARG A 780 18.77 11.76 -23.63
C ARG A 780 18.29 13.19 -23.87
N GLY A 781 17.69 13.47 -25.02
CA GLY A 781 17.12 14.78 -25.36
C GLY A 781 15.80 15.08 -24.63
N GLY A 782 15.44 16.35 -24.60
CA GLY A 782 14.18 16.86 -24.07
C GLY A 782 13.56 17.89 -25.02
N LEU A 783 12.54 18.61 -24.56
CA LEU A 783 11.88 19.65 -25.37
C LEU A 783 12.69 20.96 -25.44
N GLY A 784 13.73 21.12 -24.62
CA GLY A 784 14.56 22.34 -24.57
C GLY A 784 13.76 23.60 -24.31
N LEU A 785 12.72 23.50 -23.47
CA LEU A 785 11.78 24.59 -23.21
C LEU A 785 12.13 25.35 -21.93
N SER A 786 11.85 26.65 -21.95
CA SER A 786 11.92 27.50 -20.77
C SER A 786 10.74 27.20 -19.83
N LEU A 787 11.03 26.77 -18.59
CA LEU A 787 10.00 26.59 -17.56
C LEU A 787 9.22 27.88 -17.28
N LYS A 788 9.86 29.05 -17.47
CA LYS A 788 9.20 30.36 -17.38
C LYS A 788 8.12 30.52 -18.45
N ASP A 789 8.38 30.12 -19.69
CA ASP A 789 7.41 30.24 -20.80
C ASP A 789 6.24 29.25 -20.62
N VAL A 790 6.53 28.03 -20.15
CA VAL A 790 5.53 27.02 -19.81
C VAL A 790 4.61 27.55 -18.70
N MET A 791 5.17 27.94 -17.55
CA MET A 791 4.36 28.41 -16.43
C MET A 791 3.65 29.74 -16.70
N THR A 792 4.22 30.64 -17.49
CA THR A 792 3.53 31.87 -17.90
C THR A 792 2.26 31.52 -18.68
N THR A 793 2.34 30.53 -19.58
CA THR A 793 1.18 30.07 -20.37
C THR A 793 0.11 29.42 -19.50
N MET A 794 0.53 28.60 -18.54
CA MET A 794 -0.39 27.98 -17.59
C MET A 794 -1.13 29.03 -16.75
N VAL A 795 -0.41 29.97 -16.15
CA VAL A 795 -1.01 31.01 -15.30
C VAL A 795 -1.89 31.95 -16.12
N ASP A 796 -1.48 32.31 -17.34
CA ASP A 796 -2.30 33.12 -18.25
C ASP A 796 -3.63 32.43 -18.58
N LEU A 797 -3.60 31.14 -18.93
CA LEU A 797 -4.77 30.36 -19.28
C LEU A 797 -5.79 30.31 -18.13
N PHE A 798 -5.37 29.90 -16.93
CA PHE A 798 -6.28 29.80 -15.79
C PHE A 798 -6.74 31.17 -15.29
N SER A 799 -5.93 32.23 -15.46
CA SER A 799 -6.36 33.59 -15.14
C SER A 799 -7.43 34.11 -16.12
N ALA A 800 -7.28 33.81 -17.42
CA ALA A 800 -8.30 34.15 -18.42
C ALA A 800 -9.63 33.44 -18.13
N GLN A 801 -9.58 32.15 -17.75
CA GLN A 801 -10.75 31.41 -17.32
C GLN A 801 -11.50 32.08 -16.16
N MET A 802 -10.79 32.51 -15.11
CA MET A 802 -11.39 33.12 -13.93
C MET A 802 -11.93 34.53 -14.18
N PHE A 803 -11.19 35.37 -14.90
CA PHE A 803 -11.50 36.81 -14.97
C PHE A 803 -12.17 37.21 -16.28
N LEU A 804 -11.84 36.58 -17.40
CA LEU A 804 -12.43 36.91 -18.71
C LEU A 804 -13.62 36.05 -19.06
N TRP A 805 -13.55 34.72 -18.91
CA TRP A 805 -14.61 33.85 -19.41
C TRP A 805 -15.65 33.53 -18.33
N GLY A 806 -15.23 33.42 -17.07
CA GLY A 806 -16.08 32.88 -16.01
C GLY A 806 -16.39 31.40 -16.23
N TRP A 807 -15.59 30.71 -17.04
CA TRP A 807 -15.67 29.28 -17.29
C TRP A 807 -14.37 28.66 -16.82
N VAL A 808 -14.40 28.08 -15.61
CA VAL A 808 -13.19 27.75 -14.86
C VAL A 808 -13.03 26.25 -14.76
N HIS A 809 -11.91 25.76 -15.28
CA HIS A 809 -11.45 24.39 -15.08
C HIS A 809 -10.98 24.24 -13.63
N CYS A 810 -11.54 23.32 -12.86
CA CYS A 810 -11.26 23.26 -11.42
C CYS A 810 -10.13 22.31 -11.03
N ASP A 811 -9.66 21.48 -11.94
CA ASP A 811 -8.65 20.44 -11.66
C ASP A 811 -7.38 20.52 -12.54
N PRO A 812 -6.57 21.59 -12.45
CA PRO A 812 -5.35 21.75 -13.27
C PRO A 812 -4.17 20.86 -12.81
N HIS A 813 -4.46 19.59 -12.49
CA HIS A 813 -3.48 18.62 -12.03
C HIS A 813 -2.40 18.40 -13.10
N PRO A 814 -1.11 18.35 -12.74
CA PRO A 814 -0.03 18.16 -13.72
C PRO A 814 -0.23 16.88 -14.55
N GLY A 815 -0.90 15.87 -13.95
CA GLY A 815 -1.53 14.68 -14.56
C GLY A 815 -2.10 14.87 -15.97
N ASN A 816 -2.87 15.93 -16.10
CA ASN A 816 -3.78 16.20 -17.20
C ASN A 816 -3.25 17.28 -18.15
N ILE A 817 -1.97 17.65 -18.00
CA ILE A 817 -1.35 18.72 -18.77
C ILE A 817 -0.13 18.14 -19.48
N PHE A 818 -0.21 18.10 -20.81
CA PHE A 818 0.94 17.81 -21.66
C PHE A 818 1.56 19.10 -22.17
N VAL A 819 2.85 19.04 -22.44
CA VAL A 819 3.63 20.11 -23.05
C VAL A 819 4.27 19.57 -24.32
N ARG A 820 4.14 20.35 -25.38
CA ARG A 820 4.77 20.12 -26.69
C ARG A 820 5.75 21.24 -27.00
N ARG A 821 6.71 20.95 -27.88
CA ARG A 821 7.59 21.94 -28.49
C ARG A 821 7.06 22.28 -29.87
N LYS A 822 6.83 23.56 -30.15
CA LYS A 822 6.50 24.03 -31.50
C LYS A 822 7.77 24.20 -32.36
N PRO A 823 7.65 24.23 -33.70
CA PRO A 823 8.76 24.53 -34.63
C PRO A 823 9.57 25.79 -34.30
N ASN A 824 8.92 26.82 -33.76
CA ASN A 824 9.56 28.07 -33.34
C ASN A 824 10.27 27.97 -31.96
N GLY A 825 10.31 26.78 -31.38
CA GLY A 825 10.92 26.49 -30.10
C GLY A 825 10.17 26.97 -28.87
N LYS A 826 8.94 27.46 -29.02
CA LYS A 826 8.07 27.85 -27.91
C LYS A 826 7.23 26.66 -27.41
N PRO A 827 6.82 26.67 -26.13
CA PRO A 827 5.93 25.66 -25.60
C PRO A 827 4.51 25.79 -26.17
N GLU A 828 3.83 24.65 -26.23
CA GLU A 828 2.38 24.54 -26.41
C GLU A 828 1.83 23.67 -25.28
N ILE A 829 0.89 24.21 -24.50
CA ILE A 829 0.22 23.49 -23.41
C ILE A 829 -1.00 22.79 -23.96
N VAL A 830 -1.14 21.50 -23.68
CA VAL A 830 -2.29 20.69 -24.06
C VAL A 830 -3.05 20.27 -22.80
N LEU A 831 -4.33 20.63 -22.72
CA LEU A 831 -5.24 20.16 -21.65
C LEU A 831 -6.03 18.96 -22.17
N ILE A 832 -6.03 17.84 -21.45
CA ILE A 832 -6.70 16.60 -21.90
C ILE A 832 -7.90 16.17 -21.06
N ASP A 833 -8.05 16.72 -19.86
CA ASP A 833 -9.16 16.43 -18.95
C ASP A 833 -10.07 17.64 -18.94
N HIS A 834 -11.38 17.40 -19.13
CA HIS A 834 -12.38 18.45 -19.08
C HIS A 834 -13.59 18.07 -18.19
N GLY A 835 -13.41 17.11 -17.28
CA GLY A 835 -14.49 16.53 -16.48
C GLY A 835 -15.05 17.47 -15.41
N LEU A 836 -14.27 18.45 -14.94
CA LEU A 836 -14.66 19.32 -13.82
C LEU A 836 -14.54 20.82 -14.13
N TYR A 837 -15.69 21.42 -14.44
CA TYR A 837 -15.86 22.85 -14.70
C TYR A 837 -16.89 23.50 -13.81
N ILE A 838 -16.69 24.79 -13.54
CA ILE A 838 -17.71 25.67 -12.97
C ILE A 838 -17.94 26.88 -13.87
N GLN A 839 -19.16 27.41 -13.80
CA GLN A 839 -19.53 28.66 -14.43
C GLN A 839 -19.74 29.72 -13.35
N MET A 840 -19.09 30.87 -13.51
CA MET A 840 -19.27 32.05 -12.66
C MET A 840 -20.33 32.95 -13.28
N THR A 841 -21.26 33.43 -12.46
CA THR A 841 -22.16 34.51 -12.90
C THR A 841 -21.36 35.77 -13.26
N PRO A 842 -21.78 36.57 -14.25
CA PRO A 842 -21.07 37.80 -14.62
C PRO A 842 -20.87 38.76 -13.43
N LYS A 843 -21.86 38.82 -12.52
CA LYS A 843 -21.79 39.57 -11.26
C LYS A 843 -20.66 39.07 -10.37
N PHE A 844 -20.65 37.77 -10.08
CA PHE A 844 -19.63 37.18 -9.22
C PHE A 844 -18.23 37.27 -9.85
N ARG A 845 -18.09 37.03 -11.15
CA ARG A 845 -16.83 37.20 -11.90
C ARG A 845 -16.27 38.62 -11.76
N ARG A 846 -17.11 39.65 -11.93
CA ARG A 846 -16.72 41.05 -11.72
C ARG A 846 -16.31 41.32 -10.27
N GLN A 847 -17.10 40.88 -9.30
CA GLN A 847 -16.76 41.01 -7.87
C GLN A 847 -15.42 40.36 -7.56
N TYR A 848 -15.15 39.17 -8.11
CA TYR A 848 -13.91 38.44 -7.88
C TYR A 848 -12.69 39.15 -8.49
N ALA A 849 -12.83 39.73 -9.70
CA ALA A 849 -11.80 40.57 -10.29
C ALA A 849 -11.53 41.83 -9.46
N THR A 850 -12.58 42.49 -8.97
CA THR A 850 -12.50 43.66 -8.09
C THR A 850 -11.82 43.31 -6.76
N PHE A 851 -12.17 42.18 -6.18
CA PHE A 851 -11.54 41.65 -4.97
C PHE A 851 -10.02 41.45 -5.17
N TRP A 852 -9.60 40.78 -6.25
CA TRP A 852 -8.17 40.59 -6.55
C TRP A 852 -7.40 41.90 -6.76
N LYS A 853 -8.03 42.88 -7.42
CA LYS A 853 -7.45 44.22 -7.57
C LYS A 853 -7.29 44.91 -6.21
N ALA A 854 -8.36 44.97 -5.42
CA ALA A 854 -8.38 45.61 -4.10
C ALA A 854 -7.37 44.96 -3.13
N LEU A 855 -7.26 43.64 -3.16
CA LEU A 855 -6.37 42.85 -2.33
C LEU A 855 -4.89 43.21 -2.55
N LEU A 856 -4.49 43.53 -3.78
CA LEU A 856 -3.11 43.85 -4.12
C LEU A 856 -2.80 45.35 -4.07
N THR A 857 -3.82 46.21 -4.16
CA THR A 857 -3.69 47.64 -3.87
C THR A 857 -3.87 47.99 -2.41
N LEU A 858 -4.15 47.00 -1.54
CA LEU A 858 -4.50 47.20 -0.13
C LEU A 858 -5.71 48.13 0.07
N ASP A 859 -6.66 48.11 -0.87
CA ASP A 859 -7.91 48.89 -0.77
C ASP A 859 -8.91 48.17 0.14
N ASN A 860 -8.78 48.42 1.45
CA ASN A 860 -9.59 47.74 2.46
C ASN A 860 -11.08 48.06 2.36
N LYS A 861 -11.45 49.24 1.85
CA LYS A 861 -12.87 49.63 1.75
C LYS A 861 -13.55 48.76 0.71
N THR A 862 -13.00 48.75 -0.49
CA THR A 862 -13.51 47.91 -1.59
C THR A 862 -13.43 46.43 -1.23
N LEU A 863 -12.36 46.00 -0.55
CA LEU A 863 -12.24 44.64 -0.05
C LEU A 863 -13.42 44.29 0.87
N LYS A 864 -13.64 45.05 1.96
CA LYS A 864 -14.74 44.82 2.92
C LYS A 864 -16.12 44.80 2.25
N ASP A 865 -16.37 45.72 1.32
CA ASP A 865 -17.64 45.81 0.61
C ASP A 865 -17.92 44.56 -0.26
N VAL A 866 -16.89 44.01 -0.92
CA VAL A 866 -17.03 42.81 -1.74
C VAL A 866 -17.21 41.56 -0.87
N VAL A 867 -16.36 41.34 0.14
CA VAL A 867 -16.47 40.14 0.97
C VAL A 867 -17.73 40.16 1.86
N GLY A 868 -18.18 41.34 2.29
CA GLY A 868 -19.45 41.49 3.01
C GLY A 868 -20.65 41.06 2.16
N GLN A 869 -20.63 41.33 0.84
CA GLN A 869 -21.66 40.83 -0.08
C GLN A 869 -21.64 39.31 -0.25
N TRP A 870 -20.51 38.67 0.02
CA TRP A 870 -20.36 37.20 0.03
C TRP A 870 -20.72 36.58 1.39
N GLY A 871 -21.17 37.37 2.36
CA GLY A 871 -21.54 36.88 3.69
C GLY A 871 -20.34 36.63 4.61
N VAL A 872 -19.16 37.19 4.32
CA VAL A 872 -17.97 37.04 5.14
C VAL A 872 -17.93 38.10 6.25
N ASN A 873 -17.88 37.66 7.51
CA ASN A 873 -17.90 38.57 8.66
C ASN A 873 -16.52 39.17 8.97
N ASN A 874 -15.44 38.50 8.58
CA ASN A 874 -14.06 38.96 8.78
C ASN A 874 -13.27 39.04 7.46
N PRO A 875 -13.28 40.20 6.79
CA PRO A 875 -12.57 40.43 5.52
C PRO A 875 -11.06 40.25 5.61
N ASP A 876 -10.44 40.57 6.75
CA ASP A 876 -8.98 40.50 6.93
C ASP A 876 -8.51 39.02 7.01
N ILE A 877 -9.28 38.16 7.68
CA ILE A 877 -9.02 36.71 7.72
C ILE A 877 -9.20 36.11 6.31
N PHE A 878 -10.27 36.46 5.60
CA PHE A 878 -10.52 35.95 4.25
C PHE A 878 -9.47 36.43 3.23
N ALA A 879 -9.05 37.68 3.32
CA ALA A 879 -7.94 38.22 2.52
C ALA A 879 -6.63 37.50 2.82
N SER A 880 -6.35 37.23 4.11
CA SER A 880 -5.17 36.47 4.53
C SER A 880 -5.19 35.03 4.03
N ALA A 881 -6.36 34.37 4.08
CA ALA A 881 -6.57 33.03 3.53
C ALA A 881 -6.46 32.99 2.00
N THR A 882 -6.87 34.04 1.29
CA THR A 882 -6.74 34.11 -0.18
C THR A 882 -5.28 34.34 -0.60
N LEU A 883 -4.57 35.25 0.09
CA LEU A 883 -3.18 35.55 -0.22
C LEU A 883 -2.21 34.51 0.34
N MET A 884 -2.68 33.64 1.23
CA MET A 884 -1.87 32.66 1.97
C MET A 884 -0.72 33.33 2.75
N ARG A 885 -0.93 34.59 3.15
CA ARG A 885 -0.03 35.38 4.01
C ARG A 885 -0.85 36.40 4.79
N PRO A 886 -0.36 36.88 5.95
CA PRO A 886 -1.06 37.91 6.72
C PRO A 886 -1.34 39.13 5.86
N TYR A 887 -2.62 39.48 5.74
CA TYR A 887 -3.04 40.69 5.05
C TYR A 887 -2.67 41.92 5.90
N ARG A 888 -1.85 42.81 5.34
CA ARG A 888 -1.27 43.98 6.04
C ARG A 888 -2.02 45.29 5.80
N GLY A 889 -3.11 45.25 5.03
CA GLY A 889 -3.83 46.46 4.63
C GLY A 889 -4.68 47.07 5.75
N GLY A 890 -5.23 46.28 6.67
CA GLY A 890 -6.27 46.69 7.64
C GLY A 890 -5.78 47.14 9.04
N ASN A 891 -6.64 47.02 10.05
CA ASN A 891 -6.40 47.49 11.43
C ASN A 891 -5.40 46.60 12.22
N LEU A 892 -4.73 45.67 11.55
CA LEU A 892 -3.82 44.66 12.12
C LEU A 892 -4.47 43.81 13.23
N SER A 893 -5.80 43.73 13.27
CA SER A 893 -6.56 43.00 14.31
C SER A 893 -6.26 41.51 14.29
N THR A 894 -6.11 40.91 13.11
CA THR A 894 -5.71 39.50 12.95
C THR A 894 -4.31 39.23 13.51
N GLN A 895 -3.35 40.11 13.25
CA GLN A 895 -1.99 39.97 13.79
C GLN A 895 -1.96 40.12 15.32
N LYS A 896 -2.65 41.13 15.86
CA LYS A 896 -2.75 41.38 17.32
C LYS A 896 -3.48 40.25 18.06
N GLY A 897 -4.41 39.55 17.40
CA GLY A 897 -5.10 38.38 17.95
C GLY A 897 -4.19 37.14 18.04
N LEU A 898 -3.33 36.93 17.04
CA LEU A 898 -2.41 35.78 16.97
C LEU A 898 -1.25 35.89 17.98
N GLU A 899 -0.76 37.12 18.26
CA GLU A 899 0.33 37.36 19.22
C GLU A 899 -0.05 37.04 20.69
N LYS A 900 -1.33 37.10 21.06
CA LYS A 900 -1.81 36.83 22.44
C LYS A 900 -1.80 35.35 22.84
N LEU A 901 -1.71 34.42 21.88
CA LEU A 901 -1.83 32.96 22.11
C LEU A 901 -0.48 32.27 22.42
N SER A 902 0.61 33.02 22.50
CA SER A 902 1.98 32.47 22.44
C SER A 902 2.58 31.95 23.77
N LYS A 903 1.92 32.04 24.95
CA LYS A 903 2.64 31.88 26.23
C LYS A 903 2.17 30.90 27.30
N GLU A 904 1.03 30.22 27.20
CA GLU A 904 0.59 29.26 28.24
C GLU A 904 0.24 27.86 27.71
N GLU A 905 0.80 26.84 28.38
CA GLU A 905 0.45 25.41 28.46
C GLU A 905 0.19 24.60 27.17
N ARG A 906 1.23 23.88 26.74
CA ARG A 906 1.28 23.02 25.52
C ARG A 906 0.24 21.90 25.43
N GLN A 907 -0.40 21.46 26.52
CA GLN A 907 -1.37 20.35 26.48
C GLN A 907 -2.83 20.81 26.28
N ASN A 908 -3.23 21.99 26.77
CA ASN A 908 -4.55 22.58 26.47
C ASN A 908 -4.63 23.16 25.04
N ARG A 909 -3.47 23.40 24.44
CA ARG A 909 -3.33 24.04 23.13
C ARG A 909 -4.07 23.32 22.01
N SER A 910 -4.06 21.99 21.90
CA SER A 910 -4.67 21.30 20.74
C SER A 910 -6.20 21.41 20.69
N TYR A 911 -6.86 21.33 21.84
CA TYR A 911 -8.31 21.47 21.94
C TYR A 911 -8.77 22.92 21.75
N GLU A 912 -8.07 23.88 22.38
CA GLU A 912 -8.36 25.31 22.23
C GLU A 912 -8.05 25.82 20.81
N MET A 913 -6.96 25.36 20.19
CA MET A 913 -6.63 25.62 18.79
C MET A 913 -7.72 25.12 17.84
N GLN A 914 -8.26 23.91 18.06
CA GLN A 914 -9.34 23.37 17.23
C GLN A 914 -10.66 24.12 17.43
N GLN A 915 -10.95 24.60 18.64
CA GLN A 915 -12.09 25.50 18.87
C GLN A 915 -11.90 26.86 18.19
N ALA A 916 -10.70 27.42 18.23
CA ALA A 916 -10.36 28.66 17.53
C ALA A 916 -10.48 28.48 16.01
N ALA A 917 -10.02 27.37 15.45
CA ALA A 917 -10.20 27.02 14.03
C ALA A 917 -11.68 26.89 13.66
N ARG A 918 -12.51 26.22 14.48
CA ARG A 918 -13.97 26.15 14.29
C ARG A 918 -14.62 27.53 14.33
N LYS A 919 -14.20 28.39 15.25
CA LYS A 919 -14.68 29.77 15.35
C LYS A 919 -14.29 30.58 14.12
N ALA A 920 -13.04 30.47 13.66
CA ALA A 920 -12.56 31.15 12.45
C ALA A 920 -13.32 30.70 11.19
N ILE A 921 -13.58 29.39 11.03
CA ILE A 921 -14.41 28.86 9.94
C ILE A 921 -15.83 29.44 9.98
N ARG A 922 -16.43 29.54 11.17
CA ARG A 922 -17.76 30.15 11.35
C ARG A 922 -17.75 31.66 11.04
N GLU A 923 -16.67 32.37 11.36
CA GLU A 923 -16.50 33.79 11.02
C GLU A 923 -16.28 34.00 9.51
N ILE A 924 -15.62 33.07 8.83
CA ILE A 924 -15.46 33.09 7.36
C ILE A 924 -16.78 32.75 6.65
N LEU A 925 -17.52 31.74 7.14
CA LEU A 925 -18.78 31.25 6.57
C LEU A 925 -20.03 32.02 7.07
N GLY A 926 -19.86 33.27 7.49
CA GLY A 926 -20.82 34.06 8.26
C GLY A 926 -22.30 33.93 7.87
N ASP A 927 -22.66 34.31 6.64
CA ASP A 927 -24.00 34.09 6.06
C ASP A 927 -23.91 33.08 4.91
N GLU A 928 -24.22 31.83 5.23
CA GLU A 928 -24.15 30.69 4.33
C GLU A 928 -25.03 30.84 3.07
N THR A 929 -26.08 31.66 3.13
CA THR A 929 -26.98 31.86 1.99
C THR A 929 -26.38 32.77 0.92
N LYS A 930 -25.43 33.65 1.31
CA LYS A 930 -24.75 34.60 0.42
C LYS A 930 -23.42 34.09 -0.11
N TRP A 931 -22.89 33.01 0.46
CA TRP A 931 -21.59 32.46 0.10
C TRP A 931 -21.56 31.93 -1.34
N PRO A 932 -20.70 32.47 -2.22
CA PRO A 932 -20.53 31.95 -3.57
C PRO A 932 -19.90 30.56 -3.55
N ARG A 933 -20.65 29.55 -4.00
CA ARG A 933 -20.23 28.13 -3.98
C ARG A 933 -19.02 27.88 -4.90
N GLU A 934 -18.86 28.70 -5.92
CA GLU A 934 -17.76 28.70 -6.88
C GLU A 934 -16.39 28.92 -6.22
N LEU A 935 -16.32 29.67 -5.11
CA LEU A 935 -15.06 29.99 -4.43
C LEU A 935 -14.26 28.75 -4.02
N ILE A 936 -14.94 27.65 -3.69
CA ILE A 936 -14.31 26.39 -3.28
C ILE A 936 -13.46 25.80 -4.41
N PHE A 937 -14.00 25.82 -5.62
CA PHE A 937 -13.33 25.30 -6.80
C PHE A 937 -12.30 26.27 -7.36
N ILE A 938 -12.52 27.59 -7.23
CA ILE A 938 -11.52 28.60 -7.60
C ILE A 938 -10.30 28.52 -6.67
N GLY A 939 -10.53 28.38 -5.36
CA GLY A 939 -9.46 28.17 -4.37
C GLY A 939 -8.65 26.92 -4.70
N ARG A 940 -9.32 25.81 -5.06
CA ARG A 940 -8.69 24.58 -5.55
C ARG A 940 -7.79 24.83 -6.76
N ASN A 941 -8.31 25.48 -7.80
CA ASN A 941 -7.54 25.77 -9.01
C ASN A 941 -6.28 26.59 -8.67
N LEU A 942 -6.44 27.70 -7.96
CA LEU A 942 -5.34 28.59 -7.60
C LEU A 942 -4.26 27.86 -6.80
N ARG A 943 -4.67 26.94 -5.91
CA ARG A 943 -3.74 26.16 -5.09
C ARG A 943 -2.94 25.15 -5.92
N ILE A 944 -3.58 24.43 -6.84
CA ILE A 944 -2.86 23.49 -7.71
C ILE A 944 -1.92 24.23 -8.67
N VAL A 945 -2.36 25.37 -9.25
CA VAL A 945 -1.49 26.21 -10.09
C VAL A 945 -0.30 26.75 -9.29
N GLN A 946 -0.50 27.11 -8.02
CA GLN A 946 0.58 27.47 -7.11
C GLN A 946 1.57 26.31 -6.91
N GLY A 947 1.08 25.11 -6.60
CA GLY A 947 1.91 23.91 -6.42
C GLY A 947 2.73 23.57 -7.67
N ASN A 948 2.12 23.64 -8.86
CA ASN A 948 2.81 23.47 -10.13
C ASN A 948 3.93 24.51 -10.36
N ASN A 949 3.67 25.78 -10.01
CA ASN A 949 4.69 26.83 -10.10
C ASN A 949 5.86 26.54 -9.14
N GLN A 950 5.54 26.14 -7.91
CA GLN A 950 6.54 25.80 -6.89
C GLN A 950 7.39 24.60 -7.30
N PHE A 951 6.77 23.51 -7.75
CA PHE A 951 7.43 22.29 -8.22
C PHE A 951 8.45 22.57 -9.34
N LEU A 952 8.12 23.48 -10.27
CA LEU A 952 9.03 23.89 -11.34
C LEU A 952 10.11 24.91 -10.90
N GLY A 953 10.19 25.23 -9.60
CA GLY A 953 11.20 26.13 -9.01
C GLY A 953 10.78 27.60 -8.99
N SER A 954 9.48 27.89 -8.94
CA SER A 954 8.91 29.26 -8.97
C SER A 954 9.41 30.12 -10.15
N PRO A 955 9.35 29.64 -11.41
CA PRO A 955 9.94 30.36 -12.54
C PRO A 955 9.25 31.68 -12.89
N VAL A 956 8.00 31.90 -12.41
CA VAL A 956 7.21 33.11 -12.67
C VAL A 956 6.62 33.71 -11.39
N ASN A 957 6.44 35.04 -11.38
CA ASN A 957 5.64 35.74 -10.39
C ASN A 957 4.15 35.57 -10.70
N ARG A 958 3.57 34.45 -10.25
CA ARG A 958 2.17 34.07 -10.49
C ARG A 958 1.21 35.14 -10.01
N LEU A 959 1.41 35.68 -8.79
CA LEU A 959 0.55 36.71 -8.21
C LEU A 959 0.43 37.92 -9.12
N LYS A 960 1.55 38.42 -9.66
CA LYS A 960 1.54 39.54 -10.61
C LYS A 960 0.78 39.22 -11.89
N ILE A 961 0.96 38.03 -12.46
CA ILE A 961 0.28 37.64 -13.70
C ILE A 961 -1.22 37.59 -13.47
N THR A 962 -1.68 36.84 -12.46
CA THR A 962 -3.10 36.70 -12.09
C THR A 962 -3.74 38.07 -11.79
N ALA A 963 -3.06 38.91 -11.03
CA ALA A 963 -3.46 40.28 -10.74
C ALA A 963 -3.65 41.14 -11.98
N THR A 964 -2.71 41.03 -12.91
CA THR A 964 -2.73 41.79 -14.16
C THR A 964 -3.95 41.39 -15.00
N TRP A 965 -4.28 40.10 -15.06
CA TRP A 965 -5.51 39.61 -15.71
C TRP A 965 -6.78 40.11 -15.01
N ALA A 966 -6.85 40.06 -13.67
CA ALA A 966 -7.97 40.58 -12.91
C ALA A 966 -8.22 42.08 -13.20
N SER A 967 -7.17 42.89 -13.14
CA SER A 967 -7.26 44.31 -13.43
C SER A 967 -7.59 44.60 -14.90
N ARG A 968 -7.10 43.79 -15.85
CA ARG A 968 -7.42 43.93 -17.27
C ARG A 968 -8.86 43.57 -17.56
N ALA A 969 -9.39 42.51 -16.97
CA ALA A 969 -10.78 42.11 -17.13
C ALA A 969 -11.76 43.24 -16.73
N LEU A 970 -11.41 44.02 -15.72
CA LEU A 970 -12.16 45.22 -15.33
C LEU A 970 -11.95 46.41 -16.29
N ALA A 971 -10.78 46.56 -16.89
CA ALA A 971 -10.50 47.68 -17.80
C ALA A 971 -10.98 47.42 -19.25
N GLU A 972 -10.95 46.17 -19.71
CA GLU A 972 -11.26 45.74 -21.07
C GLU A 972 -12.72 45.26 -21.21
N SER A 973 -13.55 45.33 -20.16
CA SER A 973 -14.94 44.84 -20.21
C SER A 973 -15.78 45.65 -21.23
N PRO A 974 -16.49 44.97 -22.16
CA PRO A 974 -17.29 45.63 -23.20
C PRO A 974 -18.47 46.41 -22.63
N ASP A 975 -19.03 45.95 -21.51
CA ASP A 975 -20.33 46.37 -20.96
C ASP A 975 -20.27 47.67 -20.12
N MET A 976 -19.22 48.49 -20.29
CA MET A 976 -18.99 49.70 -19.49
C MET A 976 -18.98 50.99 -20.33
N PRO A 977 -19.57 52.10 -19.82
CA PRO A 977 -19.46 53.42 -20.43
C PRO A 977 -18.01 53.88 -20.63
N LEU A 978 -17.74 54.66 -21.69
CA LEU A 978 -16.40 55.10 -22.07
C LEU A 978 -15.64 55.83 -20.94
N SER A 979 -16.35 56.65 -20.15
CA SER A 979 -15.78 57.39 -19.02
C SER A 979 -15.31 56.48 -17.88
N GLU A 980 -16.02 55.38 -17.64
CA GLU A 980 -15.66 54.36 -16.65
C GLU A 980 -14.51 53.49 -17.17
N ARG A 981 -14.48 53.21 -18.47
CA ARG A 981 -13.38 52.50 -19.13
C ARG A 981 -12.05 53.27 -19.03
N ILE A 982 -12.06 54.58 -19.29
CA ILE A 982 -10.87 55.44 -19.17
C ILE A 982 -10.38 55.48 -17.71
N ARG A 983 -11.30 55.61 -16.74
CA ARG A 983 -10.96 55.60 -15.31
C ARG A 983 -10.36 54.26 -14.86
N ASN A 984 -10.94 53.16 -15.31
CA ASN A 984 -10.42 51.82 -15.01
C ASN A 984 -9.07 51.56 -15.70
N TYR A 985 -8.86 52.11 -16.90
CA TYR A 985 -7.58 52.04 -17.59
C TYR A 985 -6.49 52.85 -16.88
N ALA A 986 -6.78 54.08 -16.45
CA ALA A 986 -5.87 54.88 -15.62
C ALA A 986 -5.54 54.15 -14.29
N GLY A 987 -6.56 53.58 -13.65
CA GLY A 987 -6.38 52.72 -12.48
C GLY A 987 -5.55 51.47 -12.75
N HIS A 988 -5.63 50.88 -13.96
CA HIS A 988 -4.78 49.76 -14.38
C HIS A 988 -3.31 50.17 -14.51
N VAL A 989 -3.03 51.37 -15.01
CA VAL A 989 -1.65 51.89 -15.09
C VAL A 989 -1.05 52.08 -13.70
N VAL A 990 -1.78 52.74 -12.79
CA VAL A 990 -1.36 52.90 -11.38
C VAL A 990 -1.17 51.53 -10.71
N PHE A 991 -2.07 50.59 -10.97
CA PHE A 991 -1.96 49.22 -10.48
C PHE A 991 -0.68 48.52 -10.94
N ARG A 992 -0.24 48.72 -12.19
CA ARG A 992 1.03 48.15 -12.69
C ARG A 992 2.25 48.73 -11.97
N LEU A 993 2.20 49.99 -11.54
CA LEU A 993 3.26 50.59 -10.71
C LEU A 993 3.31 49.94 -9.32
N VAL A 994 2.16 49.68 -8.69
CA VAL A 994 2.10 48.97 -7.40
C VAL A 994 2.69 47.56 -7.53
N LEU A 995 2.38 46.84 -8.62
CA LEU A 995 2.91 45.49 -8.87
C LEU A 995 4.43 45.45 -9.11
N PHE A 996 5.07 46.57 -9.44
CA PHE A 996 6.54 46.62 -9.58
C PHE A 996 7.25 46.23 -8.28
N THR A 997 6.68 46.59 -7.13
CA THR A 997 7.23 46.18 -5.81
C THR A 997 7.26 44.66 -5.64
N SER A 998 6.26 43.95 -6.19
CA SER A 998 6.21 42.49 -6.20
C SER A 998 7.29 41.87 -7.09
N ASP A 999 7.64 42.52 -8.21
CA ASP A 999 8.77 42.06 -9.04
C ASP A 999 10.10 42.16 -8.29
N VAL A 1000 10.32 43.25 -7.55
CA VAL A 1000 11.54 43.43 -6.75
C VAL A 1000 11.69 42.28 -5.75
N VAL A 1001 10.62 41.94 -5.02
CA VAL A 1001 10.61 40.80 -4.09
C VAL A 1001 10.86 39.47 -4.82
N PHE A 1002 10.24 39.27 -5.98
CA PHE A 1002 10.42 38.07 -6.79
C PHE A 1002 11.87 37.90 -7.27
N TYR A 1003 12.50 38.96 -7.79
CA TYR A 1003 13.90 38.88 -8.24
C TYR A 1003 14.86 38.74 -7.06
N PHE A 1004 14.59 39.39 -5.93
CA PHE A 1004 15.38 39.22 -4.70
C PHE A 1004 15.36 37.75 -4.22
N THR A 1005 14.17 37.14 -4.12
CA THR A 1005 14.04 35.73 -3.73
C THR A 1005 14.70 34.79 -4.75
N LYS A 1006 14.66 35.13 -6.05
CA LYS A 1006 15.35 34.38 -7.10
C LYS A 1006 16.87 34.48 -7.01
N ILE A 1007 17.43 35.66 -6.71
CA ILE A 1007 18.88 35.82 -6.46
C ILE A 1007 19.28 34.98 -5.25
N ARG A 1008 18.50 35.04 -4.17
CA ARG A 1008 18.73 34.23 -2.97
C ARG A 1008 18.72 32.72 -3.29
N GLN A 1009 17.77 32.27 -4.12
CA GLN A 1009 17.68 30.89 -4.59
C GLN A 1009 18.90 30.49 -5.44
N MET A 1010 19.38 31.36 -6.34
CA MET A 1010 20.59 31.12 -7.13
C MET A 1010 21.86 31.04 -6.28
N LEU A 1011 21.92 31.80 -5.18
CA LEU A 1011 23.01 31.76 -4.21
C LEU A 1011 22.89 30.60 -3.20
N GLY A 1012 21.87 29.75 -3.30
CA GLY A 1012 21.63 28.63 -2.37
C GLY A 1012 21.12 29.04 -0.98
N LEU A 1013 20.76 30.31 -0.79
CA LEU A 1013 20.38 30.90 0.51
C LEU A 1013 18.87 30.77 0.83
N GLY A 1014 18.19 29.75 0.28
CA GLY A 1014 16.78 29.48 0.53
C GLY A 1014 15.98 29.13 -0.73
N GLY A 1015 14.65 29.02 -0.57
CA GLY A 1015 13.71 28.69 -1.65
C GLY A 1015 13.28 29.91 -2.48
N GLY A 1016 12.44 29.66 -3.48
CA GLY A 1016 11.79 30.66 -4.31
C GLY A 1016 10.64 31.38 -3.59
N MET A 1017 10.01 32.34 -4.29
CA MET A 1017 8.91 33.14 -3.74
C MET A 1017 7.72 32.31 -3.23
N GLU A 1018 7.37 31.21 -3.92
CA GLU A 1018 6.27 30.34 -3.47
C GLU A 1018 6.63 29.58 -2.19
N ASP A 1019 7.90 29.18 -2.01
CA ASP A 1019 8.38 28.53 -0.78
C ASP A 1019 8.29 29.47 0.42
N ASP A 1020 8.57 30.76 0.22
CA ASP A 1020 8.44 31.78 1.27
C ASP A 1020 6.97 32.03 1.63
N ILE A 1021 6.08 32.06 0.63
CA ILE A 1021 4.63 32.16 0.86
C ILE A 1021 4.14 30.94 1.63
N GLU A 1022 4.58 29.74 1.26
CA GLU A 1022 4.18 28.51 1.95
C GLU A 1022 4.70 28.46 3.40
N LYS A 1023 5.93 28.93 3.66
CA LYS A 1023 6.46 29.05 5.03
C LYS A 1023 5.63 30.03 5.86
N GLN A 1024 5.27 31.18 5.31
CA GLN A 1024 4.40 32.15 6.00
C GLN A 1024 3.01 31.57 6.26
N MET A 1025 2.45 30.84 5.30
CA MET A 1025 1.20 30.11 5.45
C MET A 1025 1.27 29.11 6.59
N LYS A 1026 2.37 28.34 6.73
CA LYS A 1026 2.55 27.39 7.84
C LYS A 1026 2.54 28.07 9.20
N VAL A 1027 3.21 29.21 9.32
CA VAL A 1027 3.21 30.00 10.55
C VAL A 1027 1.78 30.47 10.86
N MET A 1028 1.10 31.07 9.88
CA MET A 1028 -0.28 31.54 10.05
C MET A 1028 -1.25 30.41 10.39
N ALA A 1029 -1.15 29.27 9.70
CA ALA A 1029 -1.98 28.10 9.95
C ALA A 1029 -1.73 27.55 11.36
N LYS A 1030 -0.46 27.42 11.77
CA LYS A 1030 -0.08 26.99 13.11
C LYS A 1030 -0.63 27.92 14.19
N ASP A 1031 -0.61 29.22 13.95
CA ASP A 1031 -1.16 30.23 14.86
C ASP A 1031 -2.70 30.19 14.90
N MET A 1032 -3.34 29.75 13.81
CA MET A 1032 -4.77 29.44 13.72
C MET A 1032 -5.15 28.03 14.20
N GLY A 1033 -4.18 27.24 14.67
CA GLY A 1033 -4.43 25.90 15.19
C GLY A 1033 -4.43 24.76 14.17
N VAL A 1034 -3.93 25.02 12.96
CA VAL A 1034 -3.85 24.07 11.85
C VAL A 1034 -2.38 23.80 11.51
N GLU A 1035 -1.91 22.58 11.72
CA GLU A 1035 -0.60 22.18 11.19
C GLU A 1035 -0.74 21.74 9.72
N LEU A 1036 0.06 22.34 8.84
CA LEU A 1036 0.10 22.03 7.41
C LEU A 1036 1.39 21.26 7.11
N ASP A 1037 1.24 20.04 6.59
CA ASP A 1037 2.37 19.18 6.22
C ASP A 1037 3.07 19.64 4.92
N GLN A 1038 4.37 19.34 4.78
CA GLN A 1038 5.22 19.70 3.64
C GLN A 1038 4.92 18.88 2.37
N ASP A 1039 4.54 17.61 2.53
CA ASP A 1039 4.45 16.67 1.40
C ASP A 1039 3.06 16.60 0.78
N LEU A 1040 2.06 17.24 1.39
CA LEU A 1040 0.68 17.21 0.93
C LEU A 1040 0.45 17.95 -0.39
N PHE A 1041 1.43 18.74 -0.81
CA PHE A 1041 1.36 19.66 -1.94
C PHE A 1041 2.31 19.28 -3.08
N GLN A 1042 2.93 18.10 -3.01
CA GLN A 1042 3.69 17.50 -4.11
C GLN A 1042 2.78 16.51 -4.87
N GLY A 1043 2.19 16.97 -5.98
CA GLY A 1043 1.35 16.16 -6.88
C GLY A 1043 -0.02 16.77 -7.10
#